data_AF-A0A182FWY0-F1
#
_entry.id   AF-A0A182FWY0-F1
#
_cell.length_a   1.000
_cell.length_b   1.000
_cell.length_c   1.000
_cell.angle_alpha   90.00
_cell.angle_beta   90.00
_cell.angle_gamma   90.00
#
_symmetry.space_group_name_H-M   'P 1'
#
loop_
_entity.id
_entity.type
_entity.pdbx_description
1 polymer ?
#
loop_
_entity_poly.entity_id
_entity_poly.type
_entity_poly.pdbx_seq_one_letter_code
_entity_poly.pdbx_strand_id
1 'polypeptide(L)'
;MGTDTAIAIESSKILPITATTLSFEDISFQVRSEDGKEKRLLHGISGTFRSGRLTGILGPSGAGKSSLLNILSGFKTNNVTGRILVDGIPINRRKYRREVSYTPQDVSLLGNLTVTESLEFAADLKLPRSVTKPQQSTMIVDVLQLLGLSKCAHNPVANLSGGEKKRLSIGLELISNPKVMFFDEPTSGLDIIAAMQVVAHLKDLAASGRCVVCVIHQPSSSILQMFDDLLVLSEGHCLYQGALGELVDTFKACGFECPNYYNRADFALEIASLKHEGNLLQLRERAKRSPTTPVLAMDKESVPNETLNCKEKEAMLVKGAEQAALEEEALPDRQYPSSEWSQFVTLTRRTMLCTFRDMQLTKMRLFAHLFVGILIAIVFYDVGNDGSKVFSNASCLFFFLIFVFFANAMPLVMTFPLETSVFLRERMNNWYSLRAYYFSKLVADFPFLILGPTVFLATAYYLTAQPMECDRILMLWSICIFTSWIAQMSGMLAGSALPIELGVFCVPCSVIPMLVFCGFFVRFSQMFDFLKPFTYFAYFRYSFEGSMQAIYGFDRENLPCSGDFCYFSKVAKLLENFDMLENTFVMDVCGLLIWILALHVALYMTLHSPPHGTTMSSDETVEVVIPLVKSITNLTFRNLSFSVPHRPADSSSGGEERKHLLRNISGTLKSGRLTAILGPSGAGKSTLLNVLSGFRTQGVSGKILINNELVDCHKYRQLVAYTAQDVPLLGNLTVRETLHYVADLRLSKNVSYIHKTKIVNDIVTLLGLDKCSHSLARVLSGGERKRLSIGLELVSNPKIMFFDEPTSGLDSVASYQVIAYMRDLARQGRCVASVIHQPSSELLELFDDVYVVADGRCMFQGSLDELIPTLEEVGFTCPPYHNRADFVLKIASQHHGDMDSVVKLIARADTAINGFLEHDATNGEETVSVLATSKRTSAQYPICWWRQFVVLTRRTMLGTIRNNTLTRFRLLGHLLFGLTIGSVFYDVGDDAAKVLSNVSCMILFLMFIVFSNAMTVVLTFPLEMAVFVREHKSNYYPVSAYYWSKIIADFPLMLLGVTCFQLIVCYLTGQPNETHRVTMFWGICALFGWLAQMYGMVAGSIFSIDVSPFVVPASIIPAVLFSGFFIRYKELLAAYRPLTYLSYFRYGFEGLAQASYGFNRTELACSEMFCYYRKTAKIMEMLQMERDRY
;
A
#
# COMPACT_ATOMS: atom_id res chain seq x y z
N MET A 1 25.55 2.37 -54.51
CA MET A 1 24.41 2.77 -55.36
C MET A 1 23.23 1.91 -54.97
N GLY A 2 22.32 2.47 -54.16
CA GLY A 2 21.08 1.85 -53.74
C GLY A 2 20.11 2.98 -53.46
N THR A 3 19.03 3.02 -54.24
CA THR A 3 18.09 4.12 -54.41
C THR A 3 17.18 4.31 -53.21
N ASP A 4 17.20 5.50 -52.62
CA ASP A 4 16.20 6.00 -51.67
C ASP A 4 14.86 6.22 -52.38
N THR A 5 13.97 5.23 -52.31
CA THR A 5 12.54 5.47 -52.53
C THR A 5 11.92 5.94 -51.22
N ALA A 6 11.84 7.26 -51.08
CA ALA A 6 11.03 7.90 -50.04
C ALA A 6 9.56 7.56 -50.27
N ILE A 7 9.03 6.60 -49.50
CA ILE A 7 7.59 6.42 -49.33
C ILE A 7 7.14 7.57 -48.42
N ALA A 8 6.44 8.55 -49.01
CA ALA A 8 5.73 9.57 -48.26
C ALA A 8 4.67 8.87 -47.39
N ILE A 9 4.97 8.73 -46.10
CA ILE A 9 3.97 8.34 -45.10
C ILE A 9 3.09 9.58 -44.92
N GLU A 10 1.92 9.58 -45.56
CA GLU A 10 0.84 10.50 -45.20
C GLU A 10 0.57 10.31 -43.69
N SER A 11 0.90 11.33 -42.90
CA SER A 11 0.50 11.39 -41.50
C SER A 11 -1.03 11.26 -41.45
N SER A 12 -1.53 10.12 -40.98
CA SER A 12 -2.96 9.94 -40.73
C SER A 12 -3.38 10.91 -39.63
N LYS A 13 -3.83 12.10 -40.03
CA LYS A 13 -4.59 13.00 -39.16
C LYS A 13 -5.71 12.16 -38.57
N ILE A 14 -5.72 12.02 -37.24
CA ILE A 14 -6.83 11.46 -36.47
C ILE A 14 -8.12 11.99 -37.10
N LEU A 15 -8.98 11.09 -37.60
CA LEU A 15 -10.22 11.42 -38.30
C LEU A 15 -10.96 12.53 -37.52
N PRO A 16 -11.41 13.62 -38.19
CA PRO A 16 -12.08 14.73 -37.51
C PRO A 16 -13.30 14.20 -36.77
N ILE A 17 -13.31 14.39 -35.46
CA ILE A 17 -14.37 13.92 -34.57
C ILE A 17 -15.57 14.86 -34.76
N THR A 18 -16.76 14.29 -34.93
CA THR A 18 -18.02 15.06 -34.97
C THR A 18 -18.20 15.80 -33.65
N ALA A 19 -18.48 17.11 -33.71
CA ALA A 19 -18.67 17.92 -32.51
C ALA A 19 -19.84 17.38 -31.68
N THR A 20 -19.54 16.90 -30.47
CA THR A 20 -20.51 16.38 -29.51
C THR A 20 -20.67 17.35 -28.33
N THR A 21 -21.91 17.61 -27.93
CA THR A 21 -22.28 18.42 -26.76
C THR A 21 -22.94 17.54 -25.71
N LEU A 22 -22.35 17.50 -24.51
CA LEU A 22 -22.91 16.81 -23.36
C LEU A 22 -23.67 17.82 -22.49
N SER A 23 -24.98 17.68 -22.35
CA SER A 23 -25.80 18.49 -21.46
C SER A 23 -26.42 17.66 -20.35
N PHE A 24 -26.63 18.29 -19.19
CA PHE A 24 -27.30 17.67 -18.07
C PHE A 24 -28.26 18.65 -17.41
N GLU A 25 -29.40 18.12 -16.96
CA GLU A 25 -30.53 18.89 -16.46
C GLU A 25 -30.99 18.34 -15.12
N ASP A 26 -31.08 19.23 -14.13
CA ASP A 26 -31.63 19.00 -12.80
C ASP A 26 -31.08 17.75 -12.08
N ILE A 27 -29.75 17.54 -12.15
CA ILE A 27 -29.10 16.41 -11.48
C ILE A 27 -29.13 16.61 -9.96
N SER A 28 -29.73 15.64 -9.25
CA SER A 28 -29.68 15.55 -7.78
C SER A 28 -29.26 14.16 -7.31
N PHE A 29 -28.53 14.08 -6.20
CA PHE A 29 -27.96 12.83 -5.68
C PHE A 29 -28.06 12.71 -4.16
N GLN A 30 -28.47 11.54 -3.67
CA GLN A 30 -28.71 11.24 -2.26
C GLN A 30 -27.92 10.03 -1.76
N VAL A 31 -27.28 10.16 -0.59
CA VAL A 31 -26.51 9.09 0.07
C VAL A 31 -27.05 8.85 1.47
N ARG A 32 -27.09 7.58 1.90
CA ARG A 32 -27.37 7.21 3.30
C ARG A 32 -26.10 7.32 4.13
N SER A 33 -26.13 8.13 5.18
CA SER A 33 -25.04 8.25 6.17
C SER A 33 -24.99 7.01 7.08
N GLU A 34 -23.85 6.77 7.74
CA GLU A 34 -23.68 5.70 8.75
C GLU A 34 -24.70 5.84 9.91
N ASP A 35 -25.12 7.06 10.21
CA ASP A 35 -26.17 7.37 11.21
C ASP A 35 -27.61 7.08 10.73
N GLY A 36 -27.77 6.50 9.53
CA GLY A 36 -29.08 6.21 8.92
C GLY A 36 -29.81 7.42 8.33
N LYS A 37 -29.27 8.64 8.44
CA LYS A 37 -29.84 9.87 7.85
C LYS A 37 -29.48 9.99 6.36
N GLU A 38 -30.46 10.36 5.52
CA GLU A 38 -30.22 10.64 4.11
C GLU A 38 -29.65 12.05 3.92
N LYS A 39 -28.43 12.14 3.36
CA LYS A 39 -27.76 13.40 3.03
C LYS A 39 -27.82 13.64 1.52
N ARG A 40 -28.41 14.76 1.11
CA ARG A 40 -28.37 15.25 -0.27
C ARG A 40 -26.99 15.85 -0.54
N LEU A 41 -26.34 15.41 -1.62
CA LEU A 41 -25.00 15.87 -2.02
C LEU A 41 -25.02 16.81 -3.23
N LEU A 42 -26.02 16.68 -4.12
CA LEU A 42 -26.19 17.54 -5.29
C LEU A 42 -27.64 18.04 -5.34
N HIS A 43 -27.82 19.30 -5.72
CA HIS A 43 -29.10 20.02 -5.67
C HIS A 43 -29.45 20.66 -7.02
N GLY A 44 -30.01 19.85 -7.93
CA GLY A 44 -30.58 20.32 -9.19
C GLY A 44 -29.58 21.04 -10.10
N ILE A 45 -28.41 20.43 -10.31
CA ILE A 45 -27.34 21.02 -11.12
C ILE A 45 -27.65 20.80 -12.60
N SER A 46 -27.55 21.87 -13.39
CA SER A 46 -27.68 21.83 -14.85
C SER A 46 -26.45 22.47 -15.50
N GLY A 47 -26.09 22.01 -16.71
CA GLY A 47 -24.96 22.56 -17.44
C GLY A 47 -24.70 21.86 -18.78
N THR A 48 -23.80 22.45 -19.57
CA THR A 48 -23.35 21.92 -20.87
C THR A 48 -21.82 21.88 -20.98
N PHE A 49 -21.29 20.83 -21.60
CA PHE A 49 -19.89 20.67 -21.99
C PHE A 49 -19.81 20.50 -23.51
N ARG A 50 -18.88 21.21 -24.14
CA ARG A 50 -18.77 21.29 -25.60
C ARG A 50 -17.49 20.62 -26.08
N SER A 51 -17.58 19.88 -27.18
CA SER A 51 -16.42 19.40 -27.93
C SER A 51 -15.54 20.58 -28.39
N GLY A 52 -14.22 20.37 -28.43
CA GLY A 52 -13.26 21.40 -28.83
C GLY A 52 -12.78 22.30 -27.68
N ARG A 53 -13.37 22.18 -26.48
CA ARG A 53 -13.08 23.02 -25.32
C ARG A 53 -12.64 22.19 -24.12
N LEU A 54 -11.64 22.69 -23.41
CA LEU A 54 -11.17 22.11 -22.15
C LEU A 54 -11.94 22.75 -20.98
N THR A 55 -12.80 21.97 -20.31
CA THR A 55 -13.61 22.44 -19.18
C THR A 55 -13.07 21.96 -17.83
N GLY A 56 -12.86 22.89 -16.90
CA GLY A 56 -12.45 22.60 -15.52
C GLY A 56 -13.62 22.64 -14.54
N ILE A 57 -13.76 21.65 -13.66
CA ILE A 57 -14.70 21.66 -12.53
C ILE A 57 -13.94 22.05 -11.27
N LEU A 58 -14.36 23.14 -10.64
CA LEU A 58 -13.73 23.76 -9.47
C LEU A 58 -14.74 23.84 -8.31
N GLY A 59 -14.27 23.78 -7.07
CA GLY A 59 -15.10 23.89 -5.87
C GLY A 59 -14.40 23.32 -4.63
N PRO A 60 -14.84 23.65 -3.41
CA PRO A 60 -14.21 23.16 -2.18
C PRO A 60 -14.39 21.64 -2.00
N SER A 61 -13.62 21.06 -1.08
CA SER A 61 -13.79 19.66 -0.64
C SER A 61 -15.23 19.41 -0.19
N GLY A 62 -15.83 18.29 -0.62
CA GLY A 62 -17.22 17.96 -0.28
C GLY A 62 -18.29 18.69 -1.09
N ALA A 63 -17.95 19.59 -2.02
CA ALA A 63 -18.92 20.29 -2.89
C ALA A 63 -19.65 19.38 -3.91
N GLY A 64 -19.26 18.10 -4.00
CA GLY A 64 -19.89 17.13 -4.89
C GLY A 64 -19.22 16.93 -6.25
N LYS A 65 -18.01 17.49 -6.49
CA LYS A 65 -17.26 17.42 -7.77
C LYS A 65 -17.09 16.00 -8.31
N SER A 66 -16.43 15.12 -7.55
CA SER A 66 -16.21 13.72 -7.97
C SER A 66 -17.52 12.93 -8.00
N SER A 67 -18.51 13.28 -7.17
CA SER A 67 -19.86 12.68 -7.25
C SER A 67 -20.55 13.03 -8.57
N LEU A 68 -20.48 14.29 -9.00
CA LEU A 68 -21.01 14.75 -10.28
C LEU A 68 -20.29 14.06 -11.44
N LEU A 69 -18.95 14.00 -11.41
CA LEU A 69 -18.13 13.32 -12.42
C LEU A 69 -18.49 11.83 -12.54
N ASN A 70 -18.69 11.14 -11.41
CA ASN A 70 -19.10 9.73 -11.36
C ASN A 70 -20.54 9.48 -11.87
N ILE A 71 -21.44 10.45 -11.72
CA ILE A 71 -22.80 10.39 -12.28
C ILE A 71 -22.75 10.59 -13.79
N LEU A 72 -22.02 11.62 -14.24
CA LEU A 72 -21.89 11.97 -15.66
C LEU A 72 -21.13 10.94 -16.49
N SER A 73 -20.21 10.20 -15.88
CA SER A 73 -19.53 9.04 -16.50
C SER A 73 -20.37 7.76 -16.47
N GLY A 74 -21.50 7.75 -15.75
CA GLY A 74 -22.42 6.60 -15.68
C GLY A 74 -22.00 5.51 -14.69
N PHE A 75 -21.10 5.77 -13.74
CA PHE A 75 -20.70 4.82 -12.70
C PHE A 75 -21.63 4.79 -11.49
N LYS A 76 -22.20 5.93 -11.12
CA LYS A 76 -23.22 6.00 -10.06
C LYS A 76 -24.60 6.15 -10.67
N THR A 77 -25.43 5.14 -10.46
CA THR A 77 -26.80 5.10 -11.01
C THR A 77 -27.89 5.05 -9.95
N ASN A 78 -27.55 4.65 -8.73
CA ASN A 78 -28.51 4.47 -7.64
C ASN A 78 -28.73 5.83 -6.95
N ASN A 79 -29.98 6.16 -6.64
CA ASN A 79 -30.39 7.40 -5.97
C ASN A 79 -30.02 8.71 -6.71
N VAL A 80 -29.99 8.66 -8.05
CA VAL A 80 -29.77 9.83 -8.92
C VAL A 80 -31.07 10.21 -9.62
N THR A 81 -31.44 11.49 -9.56
CA THR A 81 -32.53 12.09 -10.36
C THR A 81 -31.96 13.12 -11.34
N GLY A 82 -32.67 13.40 -12.44
CA GLY A 82 -32.23 14.31 -13.50
C GLY A 82 -32.05 13.62 -14.86
N ARG A 83 -31.70 14.39 -15.89
CA ARG A 83 -31.50 13.89 -17.26
C ARG A 83 -30.08 14.22 -17.75
N ILE A 84 -29.47 13.27 -18.46
CA ILE A 84 -28.19 13.47 -19.15
C ILE A 84 -28.46 13.27 -20.63
N LEU A 85 -28.09 14.26 -21.45
CA LEU A 85 -28.35 14.30 -22.88
C LEU A 85 -27.02 14.44 -23.63
N VAL A 86 -26.86 13.69 -24.71
CA VAL A 86 -25.76 13.82 -25.66
C VAL A 86 -26.38 14.31 -26.97
N ASP A 87 -25.94 15.46 -27.45
CA ASP A 87 -26.47 16.12 -28.65
C ASP A 87 -28.01 16.32 -28.60
N GLY A 88 -28.54 16.57 -27.39
CA GLY A 88 -29.98 16.74 -27.14
C GLY A 88 -30.78 15.44 -26.99
N ILE A 89 -30.15 14.28 -27.12
CA ILE A 89 -30.79 12.96 -27.01
C ILE A 89 -30.45 12.33 -25.64
N PRO A 90 -31.44 11.79 -24.89
CA PRO A 90 -31.16 11.15 -23.61
C PRO A 90 -30.26 9.92 -23.77
N ILE A 91 -29.28 9.77 -22.87
CA ILE A 91 -28.26 8.72 -23.01
C ILE A 91 -28.84 7.30 -22.89
N ASN A 92 -28.51 6.44 -23.85
CA ASN A 92 -28.56 5.00 -23.63
C ASN A 92 -27.29 4.59 -22.87
N ARG A 93 -27.45 4.21 -21.60
CA ARG A 93 -26.33 3.94 -20.68
C ARG A 93 -25.30 2.93 -21.23
N ARG A 94 -25.75 1.89 -21.96
CA ARG A 94 -24.82 0.87 -22.50
C ARG A 94 -23.98 1.42 -23.65
N LYS A 95 -24.58 2.21 -24.55
CA LYS A 95 -23.88 2.87 -25.68
C LYS A 95 -22.97 3.99 -25.17
N TYR A 96 -23.48 4.82 -24.27
CA TYR A 96 -22.76 5.96 -23.70
C TYR A 96 -21.46 5.55 -22.98
N ARG A 97 -21.45 4.44 -22.24
CA ARG A 97 -20.23 3.92 -21.59
C ARG A 97 -19.15 3.41 -22.56
N ARG A 98 -19.43 3.32 -23.87
CA ARG A 98 -18.42 3.03 -24.91
C ARG A 98 -17.80 4.31 -25.49
N GLU A 99 -18.53 5.42 -25.43
CA GLU A 99 -18.13 6.71 -26.01
C GLU A 99 -17.40 7.62 -25.00
N VAL A 100 -17.47 7.25 -23.73
CA VAL A 100 -16.92 7.98 -22.59
C VAL A 100 -15.73 7.24 -21.98
N SER A 101 -14.69 7.98 -21.63
CA SER A 101 -13.58 7.49 -20.80
C SER A 101 -13.53 8.21 -19.46
N TYR A 102 -13.06 7.50 -18.43
CA TYR A 102 -12.83 8.06 -17.11
C TYR A 102 -11.45 7.69 -16.57
N THR A 103 -10.74 8.68 -16.08
CA THR A 103 -9.46 8.46 -15.39
C THR A 103 -9.64 8.81 -13.91
N PRO A 104 -9.53 7.85 -12.98
CA PRO A 104 -9.59 8.12 -11.55
C PRO A 104 -8.34 8.89 -11.08
N GLN A 105 -8.44 9.47 -9.88
CA GLN A 105 -7.34 10.17 -9.21
C GLN A 105 -6.11 9.26 -8.99
N ASP A 106 -6.32 8.06 -8.44
CA ASP A 106 -5.26 7.10 -8.16
C ASP A 106 -4.94 6.24 -9.40
N VAL A 107 -3.68 6.32 -9.84
CA VAL A 107 -3.19 5.62 -11.02
C VAL A 107 -2.58 4.27 -10.61
N SER A 108 -3.40 3.21 -10.57
CA SER A 108 -2.91 1.84 -10.43
C SER A 108 -2.54 1.25 -11.78
N LEU A 109 -1.24 1.01 -12.03
CA LEU A 109 -0.71 0.44 -13.28
C LEU A 109 0.11 -0.84 -12.99
N LEU A 110 0.21 -1.73 -13.98
CA LEU A 110 1.09 -2.90 -13.92
C LEU A 110 2.55 -2.47 -14.09
N GLY A 111 3.34 -2.52 -13.01
CA GLY A 111 4.71 -2.02 -13.00
C GLY A 111 5.72 -2.76 -13.88
N ASN A 112 5.49 -4.05 -14.16
CA ASN A 112 6.44 -4.94 -14.85
C ASN A 112 6.36 -4.86 -16.39
N LEU A 113 5.36 -4.15 -16.91
CA LEU A 113 5.21 -3.91 -18.35
C LEU A 113 5.96 -2.64 -18.74
N THR A 114 6.38 -2.54 -20.00
CA THR A 114 6.88 -1.30 -20.57
C THR A 114 5.73 -0.38 -20.97
N VAL A 115 6.02 0.90 -21.23
CA VAL A 115 5.03 1.88 -21.71
C VAL A 115 4.38 1.42 -23.01
N THR A 116 5.19 1.02 -24.00
CA THR A 116 4.68 0.54 -25.30
C THR A 116 3.83 -0.71 -25.16
N GLU A 117 4.27 -1.71 -24.38
CA GLU A 117 3.48 -2.93 -24.17
C GLU A 117 2.15 -2.64 -23.48
N SER A 118 2.14 -1.71 -22.52
CA SER A 118 0.90 -1.30 -21.84
C SER A 118 -0.11 -0.72 -22.84
N LEU A 119 0.36 0.11 -23.78
CA LEU A 119 -0.44 0.65 -24.87
C LEU A 119 -0.85 -0.43 -25.88
N GLU A 120 0.03 -1.37 -26.22
CA GLU A 120 -0.31 -2.51 -27.09
C GLU A 120 -1.41 -3.38 -26.50
N PHE A 121 -1.33 -3.72 -25.21
CA PHE A 121 -2.36 -4.50 -24.54
C PHE A 121 -3.67 -3.73 -24.42
N ALA A 122 -3.63 -2.43 -24.13
CA ALA A 122 -4.82 -1.58 -24.12
C ALA A 122 -5.48 -1.54 -25.52
N ALA A 123 -4.67 -1.41 -26.57
CA ALA A 123 -5.13 -1.41 -27.95
C ALA A 123 -5.72 -2.76 -28.38
N ASP A 124 -5.11 -3.88 -28.02
CA ASP A 124 -5.66 -5.21 -28.29
C ASP A 124 -7.01 -5.48 -27.61
N LEU A 125 -7.29 -4.80 -26.50
CA LEU A 125 -8.53 -4.95 -25.73
C LEU A 125 -9.62 -3.98 -26.18
N LYS A 126 -9.23 -2.73 -26.49
CA LYS A 126 -10.15 -1.63 -26.79
C LYS A 126 -10.45 -1.41 -28.27
N LEU A 127 -9.54 -1.76 -29.17
CA LEU A 127 -9.76 -1.55 -30.61
C LEU A 127 -10.59 -2.69 -31.21
N PRO A 128 -11.47 -2.39 -32.19
CA PRO A 128 -12.20 -3.41 -32.92
C PRO A 128 -11.26 -4.21 -33.82
N ARG A 129 -11.64 -5.46 -34.13
CA ARG A 129 -10.85 -6.37 -34.99
C ARG A 129 -10.65 -5.88 -36.43
N SER A 130 -11.39 -4.86 -36.86
CA SER A 130 -11.22 -4.23 -38.18
C SER A 130 -9.90 -3.47 -38.31
N VAL A 131 -9.28 -3.09 -37.19
CA VAL A 131 -7.99 -2.40 -37.18
C VAL A 131 -6.86 -3.42 -37.36
N THR A 132 -6.01 -3.20 -38.37
CA THR A 132 -4.85 -4.06 -38.63
C THR A 132 -3.70 -3.76 -37.65
N LYS A 133 -2.85 -4.75 -37.37
CA LYS A 133 -1.64 -4.58 -36.53
C LYS A 133 -0.73 -3.39 -36.95
N PRO A 134 -0.43 -3.15 -38.24
CA PRO A 134 0.35 -1.96 -38.62
C PRO A 134 -0.37 -0.64 -38.30
N GLN A 135 -1.69 -0.55 -38.53
CA GLN A 135 -2.47 0.64 -38.15
C GLN A 135 -2.49 0.85 -36.63
N GLN A 136 -2.59 -0.23 -35.86
CA GLN A 136 -2.49 -0.20 -34.40
C GLN A 136 -1.12 0.34 -33.95
N SER A 137 -0.03 -0.14 -34.53
CA SER A 137 1.31 0.34 -34.20
C SER A 137 1.48 1.83 -34.51
N THR A 138 0.96 2.31 -35.65
CA THR A 138 0.95 3.75 -35.98
C THR A 138 0.18 4.55 -34.94
N MET A 139 -1.03 4.11 -34.54
CA MET A 139 -1.80 4.77 -33.48
C MET A 139 -1.06 4.83 -32.14
N ILE A 140 -0.32 3.78 -31.78
CA ILE A 140 0.48 3.76 -30.54
C ILE A 140 1.62 4.77 -30.61
N VAL A 141 2.32 4.84 -31.75
CA VAL A 141 3.39 5.83 -31.98
C VAL A 141 2.81 7.26 -31.92
N ASP A 142 1.65 7.49 -32.53
CA ASP A 142 0.96 8.78 -32.49
C ASP A 142 0.59 9.18 -31.05
N VAL A 143 0.08 8.23 -30.25
CA VAL A 143 -0.24 8.48 -28.82
C VAL A 143 1.02 8.75 -28.00
N LEU A 144 2.11 8.00 -28.24
CA LEU A 144 3.40 8.21 -27.57
C LEU A 144 3.97 9.60 -27.89
N GLN A 145 3.88 10.02 -29.15
CA GLN A 145 4.34 11.34 -29.59
C GLN A 145 3.46 12.46 -29.04
N LEU A 146 2.13 12.30 -29.08
CA LEU A 146 1.17 13.26 -28.57
C LEU A 146 1.37 13.54 -27.08
N LEU A 147 1.67 12.50 -26.29
CA LEU A 147 1.87 12.61 -24.84
C LEU A 147 3.34 12.84 -24.42
N GLY A 148 4.26 12.95 -25.38
CA GLY A 148 5.69 13.14 -25.10
C GLY A 148 6.34 11.98 -24.35
N LEU A 149 5.87 10.74 -24.55
CA LEU A 149 6.35 9.52 -23.88
C LEU A 149 7.35 8.71 -24.72
N SER A 150 7.72 9.18 -25.92
CA SER A 150 8.61 8.45 -26.84
C SER A 150 9.98 8.10 -26.22
N LYS A 151 10.52 8.94 -25.32
CA LYS A 151 11.81 8.69 -24.65
C LYS A 151 11.77 7.56 -23.63
N CYS A 152 10.61 7.34 -23.00
CA CYS A 152 10.42 6.31 -21.97
C CYS A 152 9.58 5.12 -22.46
N ALA A 153 9.34 5.03 -23.77
CA ALA A 153 8.54 3.98 -24.42
C ALA A 153 8.94 2.54 -24.00
N HIS A 154 10.25 2.29 -23.86
CA HIS A 154 10.79 0.98 -23.48
C HIS A 154 11.08 0.81 -21.99
N ASN A 155 10.83 1.84 -21.17
CA ASN A 155 11.07 1.76 -19.73
C ASN A 155 9.93 0.99 -19.05
N PRO A 156 10.23 0.15 -18.03
CA PRO A 156 9.20 -0.43 -17.18
C PRO A 156 8.39 0.64 -16.46
N VAL A 157 7.08 0.45 -16.37
CA VAL A 157 6.16 1.40 -15.74
C VAL A 157 6.52 1.68 -14.28
N ALA A 158 7.06 0.70 -13.55
CA ALA A 158 7.52 0.86 -12.17
C ALA A 158 8.51 2.03 -12.01
N ASN A 159 9.40 2.21 -13.00
CA ASN A 159 10.50 3.17 -12.99
C ASN A 159 10.12 4.56 -13.56
N LEU A 160 8.88 4.75 -13.98
CA LEU A 160 8.41 6.03 -14.49
C LEU A 160 8.19 7.04 -13.35
N SER A 161 8.44 8.32 -13.66
CA SER A 161 8.02 9.43 -12.79
C SER A 161 6.50 9.49 -12.64
N GLY A 162 6.00 10.15 -11.59
CA GLY A 162 4.56 10.32 -11.39
C GLY A 162 3.87 10.98 -12.59
N GLY A 163 4.50 12.00 -13.19
CA GLY A 163 3.98 12.70 -14.37
C GLY A 163 3.90 11.80 -15.60
N GLU A 164 4.92 10.98 -15.84
CA GLU A 164 4.90 9.97 -16.92
C GLU A 164 3.85 8.89 -16.68
N LYS A 165 3.69 8.41 -15.43
CA LYS A 165 2.62 7.45 -15.08
C LYS A 165 1.23 8.01 -15.34
N LYS A 166 1.00 9.29 -15.01
CA LYS A 166 -0.27 9.96 -15.30
C LYS A 166 -0.51 10.11 -16.79
N ARG A 167 0.48 10.58 -17.56
CA ARG A 167 0.38 10.67 -19.01
C ARG A 167 0.12 9.30 -19.64
N LEU A 168 0.81 8.24 -19.19
CA LEU A 168 0.54 6.88 -19.64
C LEU A 168 -0.91 6.47 -19.32
N SER A 169 -1.42 6.76 -18.13
CA SER A 169 -2.82 6.48 -17.79
C SER A 169 -3.81 7.16 -18.74
N ILE A 170 -3.54 8.41 -19.13
CA ILE A 170 -4.32 9.13 -20.15
C ILE A 170 -4.18 8.44 -21.51
N GLY A 171 -2.95 8.06 -21.91
CA GLY A 171 -2.67 7.35 -23.16
C GLY A 171 -3.40 6.03 -23.30
N LEU A 172 -3.51 5.25 -22.22
CA LEU A 172 -4.26 4.01 -22.20
C LEU A 172 -5.76 4.22 -22.49
N GLU A 173 -6.31 5.37 -22.12
CA GLU A 173 -7.69 5.75 -22.40
C GLU A 173 -7.88 6.40 -23.78
N LEU A 174 -6.84 7.04 -24.32
CA LEU A 174 -6.87 7.67 -25.65
C LEU A 174 -6.88 6.70 -26.82
N ILE A 175 -6.36 5.49 -26.63
CA ILE A 175 -6.29 4.49 -27.71
C ILE A 175 -7.65 4.21 -28.35
N SER A 176 -8.74 4.19 -27.58
CA SER A 176 -10.09 3.99 -28.10
C SER A 176 -10.69 5.21 -28.80
N ASN A 177 -9.96 6.33 -28.87
CA ASN A 177 -10.41 7.61 -29.38
C ASN A 177 -11.80 8.05 -28.85
N PRO A 178 -11.99 8.13 -27.51
CA PRO A 178 -13.29 8.49 -26.93
C PRO A 178 -13.71 9.93 -27.26
N LYS A 179 -15.02 10.16 -27.44
CA LYS A 179 -15.59 11.49 -27.74
C LYS A 179 -15.64 12.38 -26.51
N VAL A 180 -15.91 11.78 -25.34
CA VAL A 180 -16.01 12.46 -24.04
C VAL A 180 -14.99 11.85 -23.09
N MET A 181 -14.20 12.69 -22.42
CA MET A 181 -13.18 12.26 -21.47
C MET A 181 -13.33 12.97 -20.14
N PHE A 182 -13.41 12.19 -19.06
CA PHE A 182 -13.47 12.68 -17.69
C PHE A 182 -12.17 12.37 -16.96
N PHE A 183 -11.56 13.38 -16.34
CA PHE A 183 -10.36 13.23 -15.53
C PHE A 183 -10.63 13.72 -14.11
N ASP A 184 -10.47 12.83 -13.12
CA ASP A 184 -10.58 13.21 -11.70
C ASP A 184 -9.18 13.58 -11.19
N GLU A 185 -8.97 14.87 -10.91
CA GLU A 185 -7.72 15.43 -10.39
C GLU A 185 -6.42 15.01 -11.15
N PRO A 186 -6.34 15.25 -12.47
CA PRO A 186 -5.18 14.85 -13.27
C PRO A 186 -3.87 15.53 -12.84
N THR A 187 -3.92 16.66 -12.14
CA THR A 187 -2.75 17.40 -11.66
C THR A 187 -2.28 17.00 -10.25
N SER A 188 -3.05 16.20 -9.50
CA SER A 188 -2.75 15.87 -8.10
C SER A 188 -1.45 15.06 -7.93
N GLY A 189 -0.59 15.42 -6.98
CA GLY A 189 0.69 14.71 -6.75
C GLY A 189 1.75 14.90 -7.84
N LEU A 190 1.58 15.87 -8.75
CA LEU A 190 2.57 16.28 -9.75
C LEU A 190 3.20 17.62 -9.40
N ASP A 191 4.40 17.89 -9.90
CA ASP A 191 4.97 19.23 -9.88
C ASP A 191 4.37 20.12 -10.99
N ILE A 192 4.43 21.46 -10.86
CA ILE A 192 3.88 22.38 -11.89
C ILE A 192 4.32 22.05 -13.30
N ILE A 193 5.58 21.65 -13.51
CA ILE A 193 6.09 21.41 -14.86
C ILE A 193 5.41 20.18 -15.44
N ALA A 194 5.37 19.06 -14.70
CA ALA A 194 4.67 17.87 -15.15
C ALA A 194 3.15 18.09 -15.25
N ALA A 195 2.55 18.84 -14.31
CA ALA A 195 1.14 19.19 -14.32
C ALA A 195 0.77 20.07 -15.53
N MET A 196 1.59 21.07 -15.85
CA MET A 196 1.41 21.91 -17.05
C MET A 196 1.54 21.08 -18.31
N GLN A 197 2.51 20.16 -18.40
CA GLN A 197 2.63 19.26 -19.55
C GLN A 197 1.37 18.40 -19.70
N VAL A 198 0.86 17.81 -18.60
CA VAL A 198 -0.38 17.02 -18.62
C VAL A 198 -1.55 17.86 -19.12
N VAL A 199 -1.75 19.07 -18.59
CA VAL A 199 -2.86 19.94 -18.99
C VAL A 199 -2.70 20.48 -20.41
N ALA A 200 -1.48 20.77 -20.86
CA ALA A 200 -1.20 21.14 -22.24
C ALA A 200 -1.62 20.00 -23.19
N HIS A 201 -1.26 18.75 -22.87
CA HIS A 201 -1.73 17.60 -23.64
C HIS A 201 -3.25 17.43 -23.60
N LEU A 202 -3.90 17.68 -22.45
CA LEU A 202 -5.38 17.70 -22.36
C LEU A 202 -6.00 18.79 -23.24
N LYS A 203 -5.34 19.95 -23.36
CA LYS A 203 -5.76 21.04 -24.24
C LYS A 203 -5.60 20.67 -25.71
N ASP A 204 -4.48 20.07 -26.09
CA ASP A 204 -4.26 19.57 -27.46
C ASP A 204 -5.32 18.50 -27.83
N LEU A 205 -5.68 17.66 -26.86
CA LEU A 205 -6.76 16.69 -27.00
C LEU A 205 -8.12 17.36 -27.16
N ALA A 206 -8.43 18.40 -26.41
CA ALA A 206 -9.65 19.16 -26.61
C ALA A 206 -9.67 19.81 -28.01
N ALA A 207 -8.59 20.47 -28.41
CA ALA A 207 -8.43 21.16 -29.70
C ALA A 207 -8.64 20.24 -30.91
N SER A 208 -8.38 18.94 -30.76
CA SER A 208 -8.67 17.93 -31.79
C SER A 208 -10.16 17.57 -31.99
N GLY A 209 -11.08 18.23 -31.26
CA GLY A 209 -12.52 18.01 -31.36
C GLY A 209 -13.10 17.07 -30.30
N ARG A 210 -12.42 16.87 -29.16
CA ARG A 210 -12.93 16.05 -28.04
C ARG A 210 -13.58 16.93 -26.97
N CYS A 211 -14.55 16.39 -26.25
CA CYS A 211 -15.09 17.01 -25.04
C CYS A 211 -14.26 16.56 -23.84
N VAL A 212 -13.39 17.43 -23.33
CA VAL A 212 -12.46 17.12 -22.23
C VAL A 212 -12.91 17.86 -20.96
N VAL A 213 -13.26 17.09 -19.94
CA VAL A 213 -13.71 17.63 -18.65
C VAL A 213 -12.80 17.09 -17.56
N CYS A 214 -12.26 17.98 -16.72
CA CYS A 214 -11.47 17.54 -15.57
C CYS A 214 -11.86 18.24 -14.28
N VAL A 215 -11.90 17.49 -13.19
CA VAL A 215 -11.96 18.04 -11.84
C VAL A 215 -10.56 18.50 -11.45
N ILE A 216 -10.43 19.75 -11.04
CA ILE A 216 -9.13 20.29 -10.63
C ILE A 216 -9.23 20.79 -9.20
N HIS A 217 -8.30 20.32 -8.39
CA HIS A 217 -8.12 20.81 -7.05
C HIS A 217 -7.04 21.90 -7.08
N GLN A 218 -7.45 23.16 -6.89
CA GLN A 218 -6.57 24.34 -6.79
C GLN A 218 -5.47 24.47 -7.87
N PRO A 219 -5.83 24.78 -9.14
CA PRO A 219 -4.83 24.98 -10.19
C PRO A 219 -4.00 26.25 -9.97
N SER A 220 -2.72 26.19 -10.34
CA SER A 220 -1.88 27.39 -10.46
C SER A 220 -2.38 28.35 -11.55
N SER A 221 -1.97 29.62 -11.49
CA SER A 221 -2.41 30.64 -12.47
C SER A 221 -2.09 30.24 -13.91
N SER A 222 -0.90 29.66 -14.13
CA SER A 222 -0.46 29.18 -15.45
C SER A 222 -1.30 28.00 -15.94
N ILE A 223 -1.69 27.07 -15.05
CA ILE A 223 -2.53 25.93 -15.42
C ILE A 223 -3.95 26.40 -15.74
N LEU A 224 -4.50 27.30 -14.91
CA LEU A 224 -5.85 27.81 -15.10
C LEU A 224 -6.02 28.50 -16.46
N GLN A 225 -5.04 29.29 -16.89
CA GLN A 225 -5.06 29.98 -18.19
C GLN A 225 -5.18 29.04 -19.41
N MET A 226 -4.88 27.74 -19.24
CA MET A 226 -5.05 26.77 -20.31
C MET A 226 -6.51 26.33 -20.50
N PHE A 227 -7.39 26.54 -19.51
CA PHE A 227 -8.81 26.17 -19.56
C PHE A 227 -9.64 27.18 -20.37
N ASP A 228 -10.55 26.66 -21.17
CA ASP A 228 -11.46 27.48 -21.97
C ASP A 228 -12.71 27.83 -21.16
N ASP A 229 -13.27 26.85 -20.45
CA ASP A 229 -14.48 26.99 -19.63
C ASP A 229 -14.27 26.48 -18.19
N LEU A 230 -15.04 27.03 -17.26
CA LEU A 230 -15.08 26.62 -15.86
C LEU A 230 -16.50 26.35 -15.37
N LEU A 231 -16.64 25.36 -14.50
CA LEU A 231 -17.83 25.07 -13.69
C LEU A 231 -17.45 25.15 -12.20
N VAL A 232 -17.98 26.14 -11.48
CA VAL A 232 -17.71 26.33 -10.05
C VAL A 232 -18.88 25.80 -9.22
N LEU A 233 -18.59 24.87 -8.31
CA LEU A 233 -19.56 24.22 -7.42
C LEU A 233 -19.35 24.63 -5.96
N SER A 234 -20.44 24.80 -5.21
CA SER A 234 -20.44 25.01 -3.76
C SER A 234 -21.64 24.29 -3.15
N GLU A 235 -21.41 23.44 -2.14
CA GLU A 235 -22.46 22.70 -1.42
C GLU A 235 -23.48 21.97 -2.32
N GLY A 236 -23.03 21.41 -3.45
CA GLY A 236 -23.91 20.73 -4.39
C GLY A 236 -24.75 21.65 -5.28
N HIS A 237 -24.49 22.97 -5.29
CA HIS A 237 -25.05 23.96 -6.19
C HIS A 237 -24.00 24.48 -7.18
N CYS A 238 -24.45 24.91 -8.36
CA CYS A 238 -23.64 25.64 -9.34
C CYS A 238 -23.59 27.14 -8.98
N LEU A 239 -22.40 27.71 -8.92
CA LEU A 239 -22.16 29.15 -8.71
C LEU A 239 -21.82 29.88 -10.01
N TYR A 240 -21.09 29.23 -10.90
CA TYR A 240 -20.67 29.80 -12.18
C TYR A 240 -20.48 28.70 -13.22
N GLN A 241 -20.87 29.02 -14.46
CA GLN A 241 -20.59 28.21 -15.63
C GLN A 241 -20.37 29.14 -16.82
N GLY A 242 -19.20 29.03 -17.48
CA GLY A 242 -18.89 29.86 -18.63
C GLY A 242 -17.40 29.94 -18.93
N ALA A 243 -17.03 30.88 -19.81
CA ALA A 243 -15.65 31.08 -20.25
C ALA A 243 -14.77 31.71 -19.15
N LEU A 244 -13.53 31.25 -19.02
CA LEU A 244 -12.61 31.71 -17.97
C LEU A 244 -12.43 33.25 -17.92
N GLY A 245 -12.49 33.92 -19.07
CA GLY A 245 -12.34 35.38 -19.17
C GLY A 245 -13.43 36.15 -18.42
N GLU A 246 -14.67 35.64 -18.42
CA GLU A 246 -15.84 36.32 -17.84
C GLU A 246 -16.00 36.06 -16.33
N LEU A 247 -15.20 35.17 -15.75
CA LEU A 247 -15.31 34.77 -14.35
C LEU A 247 -15.19 35.98 -13.40
N VAL A 248 -14.17 36.82 -13.59
CA VAL A 248 -13.90 37.97 -12.70
C VAL A 248 -14.99 39.03 -12.87
N ASP A 249 -15.43 39.29 -14.10
CA ASP A 249 -16.47 40.29 -14.39
C ASP A 249 -17.84 39.87 -13.83
N THR A 250 -18.17 38.58 -13.92
CA THR A 250 -19.43 38.06 -13.34
C THR A 250 -19.42 38.13 -11.81
N PHE A 251 -18.28 37.88 -11.17
CA PHE A 251 -18.14 37.99 -9.72
C PHE A 251 -18.12 39.44 -9.25
N LYS A 252 -17.48 40.34 -10.02
CA LYS A 252 -17.50 41.79 -9.79
C LYS A 252 -18.90 42.37 -9.90
N ALA A 253 -19.70 41.91 -10.86
CA ALA A 253 -21.11 42.30 -10.98
C ALA A 253 -21.98 41.89 -9.78
N CYS A 254 -21.52 40.92 -8.97
CA CYS A 254 -22.17 40.48 -7.74
C CYS A 254 -21.49 41.02 -6.47
N GLY A 255 -20.56 41.98 -6.60
CA GLY A 255 -19.93 42.67 -5.48
C GLY A 255 -18.58 42.09 -5.00
N PHE A 256 -17.99 41.13 -5.71
CA PHE A 256 -16.71 40.53 -5.35
C PHE A 256 -15.58 41.04 -6.26
N GLU A 257 -14.57 41.70 -5.70
CA GLU A 257 -13.41 42.21 -6.45
C GLU A 257 -12.15 41.36 -6.21
N CYS A 258 -11.43 41.02 -7.29
CA CYS A 258 -10.24 40.18 -7.25
C CYS A 258 -9.00 41.03 -6.91
N PRO A 259 -8.20 40.70 -5.89
CA PRO A 259 -6.97 41.42 -5.53
C PRO A 259 -5.86 41.35 -6.60
N ASN A 260 -4.89 42.27 -6.50
CA ASN A 260 -3.71 42.28 -7.38
C ASN A 260 -2.78 41.09 -7.11
N TYR A 261 -2.16 40.53 -8.16
CA TYR A 261 -1.28 39.35 -8.10
C TYR A 261 -1.93 38.09 -7.50
N TYR A 262 -3.26 38.01 -7.56
CA TYR A 262 -4.04 36.91 -7.03
C TYR A 262 -4.50 35.97 -8.15
N ASN A 263 -4.47 34.67 -7.88
CA ASN A 263 -4.92 33.65 -8.81
C ASN A 263 -6.46 33.61 -8.88
N ARG A 264 -7.01 33.68 -10.10
CA ARG A 264 -8.47 33.65 -10.34
C ARG A 264 -9.16 32.39 -9.81
N ALA A 265 -8.48 31.24 -9.81
CA ALA A 265 -9.04 30.00 -9.27
C ALA A 265 -9.11 30.02 -7.73
N ASP A 266 -8.08 30.57 -7.08
CA ASP A 266 -8.07 30.74 -5.62
C ASP A 266 -9.22 31.66 -5.19
N PHE A 267 -9.39 32.79 -5.90
CA PHE A 267 -10.49 33.73 -5.68
C PHE A 267 -11.87 33.06 -5.81
N ALA A 268 -12.05 32.22 -6.83
CA ALA A 268 -13.33 31.55 -7.03
C ALA A 268 -13.62 30.46 -5.99
N LEU A 269 -12.59 29.77 -5.49
CA LEU A 269 -12.72 28.80 -4.42
C LEU A 269 -13.02 29.44 -3.08
N GLU A 270 -12.40 30.58 -2.80
CA GLU A 270 -12.63 31.37 -1.60
C GLU A 270 -14.11 31.78 -1.51
N ILE A 271 -14.63 32.41 -2.57
CA ILE A 271 -16.06 32.77 -2.66
C ILE A 271 -16.94 31.53 -2.53
N ALA A 272 -16.57 30.41 -3.16
CA ALA A 272 -17.32 29.16 -3.06
C ALA A 272 -17.34 28.54 -1.65
N SER A 273 -16.39 28.92 -0.79
CA SER A 273 -16.27 28.45 0.60
C SER A 273 -16.98 29.34 1.63
N LEU A 274 -17.33 30.57 1.27
CA LEU A 274 -18.06 31.50 2.14
C LEU A 274 -19.48 30.97 2.43
N LYS A 275 -19.69 30.51 3.66
CA LYS A 275 -20.91 29.79 4.07
C LYS A 275 -22.18 30.65 4.18
N HIS A 276 -22.08 31.97 4.42
CA HIS A 276 -23.24 32.77 4.87
C HIS A 276 -23.35 34.21 4.35
N GLU A 277 -22.67 34.59 3.28
CA GLU A 277 -22.87 35.94 2.71
C GLU A 277 -24.06 36.00 1.73
N GLY A 278 -24.95 36.99 1.91
CA GLY A 278 -26.16 37.17 1.09
C GLY A 278 -25.90 37.34 -0.42
N ASN A 279 -24.68 37.67 -0.82
CA ASN A 279 -24.28 37.79 -2.22
C ASN A 279 -24.15 36.44 -2.94
N LEU A 280 -23.95 35.33 -2.21
CA LEU A 280 -23.80 33.98 -2.80
C LEU A 280 -25.12 33.47 -3.43
N LEU A 281 -26.27 33.85 -2.86
CA LEU A 281 -27.58 33.50 -3.40
C LEU A 281 -27.83 34.14 -4.77
N GLN A 282 -27.34 35.36 -4.99
CA GLN A 282 -27.43 36.04 -6.29
C GLN A 282 -26.64 35.31 -7.38
N LEU A 283 -25.44 34.80 -7.04
CA LEU A 283 -24.65 33.93 -7.93
C LEU A 283 -25.38 32.62 -8.25
N ARG A 284 -25.95 31.95 -7.24
CA ARG A 284 -26.74 30.72 -7.44
C ARG A 284 -27.95 30.95 -8.35
N GLU A 285 -28.68 32.05 -8.17
CA GLU A 285 -29.80 32.41 -9.03
C GLU A 285 -29.36 32.76 -10.45
N ARG A 286 -28.27 33.53 -10.61
CA ARG A 286 -27.72 33.89 -11.92
C ARG A 286 -27.24 32.67 -12.69
N ALA A 287 -26.58 31.72 -12.01
CA ALA A 287 -26.18 30.44 -12.59
C ALA A 287 -27.37 29.60 -13.07
N LYS A 288 -28.50 29.61 -12.31
CA LYS A 288 -29.76 28.95 -12.72
C LYS A 288 -30.47 29.68 -13.87
N ARG A 289 -30.39 31.02 -13.89
CA ARG A 289 -30.97 31.90 -14.91
C ARG A 289 -30.10 32.03 -16.16
N SER A 290 -29.01 31.27 -16.28
CA SER A 290 -28.25 31.13 -17.52
C SER A 290 -28.70 29.88 -18.28
N PRO A 291 -29.88 29.85 -18.94
CA PRO A 291 -30.21 28.80 -19.88
C PRO A 291 -29.46 29.05 -21.18
N THR A 292 -28.76 28.02 -21.66
CA THR A 292 -28.78 27.59 -23.06
C THR A 292 -29.22 28.66 -24.08
N THR A 293 -28.32 29.57 -24.45
CA THR A 293 -28.46 30.28 -25.73
C THR A 293 -27.80 29.42 -26.81
N PRO A 294 -28.56 28.76 -27.71
CA PRO A 294 -28.02 28.41 -29.01
C PRO A 294 -27.68 29.74 -29.70
N VAL A 295 -26.42 29.94 -30.08
CA VAL A 295 -25.93 31.13 -30.79
C VAL A 295 -26.47 31.10 -32.23
N LEU A 296 -27.76 31.37 -32.40
CA LEU A 296 -28.41 31.63 -33.70
C LEU A 296 -29.22 32.93 -33.69
N ALA A 297 -29.01 33.81 -32.70
CA ALA A 297 -29.75 35.07 -32.59
C ALA A 297 -28.84 36.23 -32.13
N MET A 298 -27.76 36.48 -32.86
CA MET A 298 -27.07 37.78 -32.84
C MET A 298 -26.14 37.83 -34.07
N ASP A 299 -26.74 38.06 -35.23
CA ASP A 299 -26.12 38.65 -36.43
C ASP A 299 -27.26 39.03 -37.38
N LYS A 300 -27.99 40.08 -37.00
CA LYS A 300 -28.87 40.83 -37.91
C LYS A 300 -28.59 42.30 -37.69
N GLU A 301 -27.53 42.80 -38.33
CA GLU A 301 -27.57 44.11 -38.96
C GLU A 301 -26.48 44.23 -40.04
N SER A 302 -26.93 44.66 -41.22
CA SER A 302 -26.19 45.05 -42.44
C SER A 302 -25.54 43.95 -43.31
N VAL A 303 -26.27 43.50 -44.35
CA VAL A 303 -25.91 43.51 -45.81
C VAL A 303 -27.13 42.95 -46.58
N PRO A 304 -27.53 43.50 -47.75
CA PRO A 304 -28.81 43.19 -48.38
C PRO A 304 -28.79 42.01 -49.36
N ASN A 305 -29.95 41.33 -49.40
CA ASN A 305 -30.55 40.58 -50.51
C ASN A 305 -29.68 39.58 -51.31
N GLU A 306 -29.87 38.29 -51.03
CA GLU A 306 -30.15 37.30 -52.08
C GLU A 306 -30.90 36.09 -51.48
N THR A 307 -32.21 36.06 -51.70
CA THR A 307 -33.08 34.91 -51.43
C THR A 307 -32.96 33.90 -52.57
N LEU A 308 -32.57 32.66 -52.28
CA LEU A 308 -33.07 31.38 -52.84
C LEU A 308 -32.03 30.26 -52.62
N ASN A 309 -32.16 29.46 -51.55
CA ASN A 309 -32.00 27.97 -51.57
C ASN A 309 -32.00 27.22 -50.20
N CYS A 310 -32.57 27.77 -49.11
CA CYS A 310 -32.42 27.11 -47.79
C CYS A 310 -33.46 26.03 -47.44
N LYS A 311 -34.54 25.82 -48.21
CA LYS A 311 -35.56 24.81 -47.86
C LYS A 311 -35.27 23.39 -48.36
N GLU A 312 -34.34 23.20 -49.30
CA GLU A 312 -33.97 21.87 -49.81
C GLU A 312 -32.80 21.23 -49.03
N LYS A 313 -31.95 22.04 -48.38
CA LYS A 313 -30.81 21.56 -47.59
C LYS A 313 -31.19 20.96 -46.24
N GLU A 314 -32.21 21.51 -45.56
CA GLU A 314 -32.72 20.98 -44.30
C GLU A 314 -33.43 19.62 -44.48
N ALA A 315 -34.14 19.43 -45.59
CA ALA A 315 -34.81 18.16 -45.90
C ALA A 315 -33.82 17.04 -46.28
N MET A 316 -32.63 17.36 -46.80
CA MET A 316 -31.57 16.37 -47.07
C MET A 316 -30.78 15.99 -45.81
N LEU A 317 -30.56 16.91 -44.86
CA LEU A 317 -29.85 16.63 -43.60
C LEU A 317 -30.66 15.73 -42.66
N VAL A 318 -31.99 15.86 -42.64
CA VAL A 318 -32.87 15.00 -41.82
C VAL A 318 -32.92 13.57 -42.37
N LYS A 319 -32.93 13.39 -43.70
CA LYS A 319 -32.89 12.05 -44.32
C LYS A 319 -31.54 11.35 -44.16
N GLY A 320 -30.44 12.10 -44.17
CA GLY A 320 -29.10 11.56 -43.88
C GLY A 320 -28.93 11.07 -42.43
N ALA A 321 -29.58 11.74 -41.47
CA ALA A 321 -29.58 11.32 -40.07
C ALA A 321 -30.44 10.05 -39.82
N GLU A 322 -31.57 9.91 -40.53
CA GLU A 322 -32.40 8.68 -40.48
C GLU A 322 -31.70 7.48 -41.15
N GLN A 323 -30.97 7.69 -42.25
CA GLN A 323 -30.17 6.63 -42.90
C GLN A 323 -28.93 6.22 -42.09
N ALA A 324 -28.26 7.17 -41.41
CA ALA A 324 -27.17 6.85 -40.49
C ALA A 324 -27.66 6.10 -39.23
N ALA A 325 -28.88 6.39 -38.75
CA ALA A 325 -29.52 5.65 -37.66
C ALA A 325 -29.88 4.21 -38.07
N LEU A 326 -30.31 3.99 -39.32
CA LEU A 326 -30.64 2.67 -39.86
C LEU A 326 -29.42 1.78 -40.16
N GLU A 327 -28.27 2.37 -40.54
CA GLU A 327 -27.01 1.62 -40.68
C GLU A 327 -26.32 1.32 -39.33
N GLU A 328 -26.48 2.18 -38.30
CA GLU A 328 -25.97 1.92 -36.95
C GLU A 328 -26.73 0.82 -36.20
N GLU A 329 -28.02 0.59 -36.49
CA GLU A 329 -28.82 -0.50 -35.90
C GLU A 329 -28.37 -1.91 -36.33
N ALA A 330 -27.51 -2.03 -37.36
CA ALA A 330 -27.02 -3.31 -37.86
C ALA A 330 -25.78 -3.87 -37.12
N LEU A 331 -25.17 -3.11 -36.20
CA LEU A 331 -24.04 -3.58 -35.39
C LEU A 331 -24.56 -4.34 -34.14
N PRO A 332 -24.07 -5.58 -33.87
CA PRO A 332 -24.54 -6.35 -32.73
C PRO A 332 -24.26 -5.60 -31.41
N ASP A 333 -25.24 -5.55 -30.50
CA ASP A 333 -25.18 -4.90 -29.18
C ASP A 333 -24.20 -5.61 -28.23
N ARG A 334 -22.90 -5.61 -28.57
CA ARG A 334 -21.83 -6.21 -27.79
C ARG A 334 -21.19 -5.16 -26.91
N GLN A 335 -21.29 -5.35 -25.58
CA GLN A 335 -20.72 -4.46 -24.57
C GLN A 335 -19.22 -4.15 -24.79
N TYR A 336 -18.47 -5.10 -25.36
CA TYR A 336 -17.04 -4.97 -25.63
C TYR A 336 -16.75 -5.04 -27.15
N PRO A 337 -15.78 -4.26 -27.66
CA PRO A 337 -15.42 -4.27 -29.08
C PRO A 337 -14.67 -5.54 -29.50
N SER A 338 -13.85 -6.10 -28.61
CA SER A 338 -13.15 -7.37 -28.76
C SER A 338 -14.01 -8.54 -28.29
N SER A 339 -13.88 -9.73 -28.92
CA SER A 339 -14.58 -10.92 -28.45
C SER A 339 -13.98 -11.44 -27.14
N GLU A 340 -14.78 -12.13 -26.32
CA GLU A 340 -14.33 -12.67 -25.03
C GLU A 340 -13.11 -13.59 -25.16
N TRP A 341 -13.03 -14.39 -26.23
CA TRP A 341 -11.85 -15.22 -26.51
C TRP A 341 -10.61 -14.39 -26.83
N SER A 342 -10.76 -13.31 -27.60
CA SER A 342 -9.66 -12.39 -27.89
C SER A 342 -9.15 -11.73 -26.61
N GLN A 343 -10.08 -11.28 -25.75
CA GLN A 343 -9.75 -10.70 -24.45
C GLN A 343 -8.99 -11.72 -23.60
N PHE A 344 -9.49 -12.95 -23.51
CA PHE A 344 -8.87 -14.03 -22.76
C PHE A 344 -7.43 -14.31 -23.25
N VAL A 345 -7.19 -14.43 -24.56
CA VAL A 345 -5.83 -14.67 -25.10
C VAL A 345 -4.90 -13.51 -24.80
N THR A 346 -5.33 -12.27 -25.04
CA THR A 346 -4.53 -11.06 -24.78
C THR A 346 -4.18 -10.92 -23.29
N LEU A 347 -5.17 -11.10 -22.41
CA LEU A 347 -4.99 -11.03 -20.96
C LEU A 347 -4.10 -12.17 -20.47
N THR A 348 -4.20 -13.37 -21.04
CA THR A 348 -3.33 -14.50 -20.67
C THR A 348 -1.88 -14.18 -21.04
N ARG A 349 -1.63 -13.68 -22.26
CA ARG A 349 -0.30 -13.23 -22.70
C ARG A 349 0.25 -12.13 -21.79
N ARG A 350 -0.58 -11.13 -21.44
CA ARG A 350 -0.21 -10.02 -20.55
C ARG A 350 0.19 -10.51 -19.16
N THR A 351 -0.68 -11.31 -18.54
CA THR A 351 -0.46 -11.83 -17.19
C THR A 351 0.77 -12.73 -17.14
N MET A 352 0.92 -13.62 -18.12
CA MET A 352 2.10 -14.48 -18.24
C MET A 352 3.39 -13.66 -18.35
N LEU A 353 3.42 -12.62 -19.19
CA LEU A 353 4.57 -11.72 -19.33
C LEU A 353 4.90 -10.99 -18.01
N CYS A 354 3.88 -10.46 -17.32
CA CYS A 354 4.04 -9.81 -16.01
C CYS A 354 4.67 -10.76 -14.99
N THR A 355 4.18 -12.00 -14.92
CA THR A 355 4.67 -13.02 -13.98
C THR A 355 6.10 -13.44 -14.30
N PHE A 356 6.45 -13.66 -15.57
CA PHE A 356 7.83 -13.99 -15.96
C PHE A 356 8.83 -12.88 -15.67
N ARG A 357 8.40 -11.62 -15.75
CA ARG A 357 9.24 -10.45 -15.43
C ARG A 357 9.32 -10.12 -13.95
N ASP A 358 8.38 -10.64 -13.14
CA ASP A 358 8.49 -10.61 -11.68
C ASP A 358 9.54 -11.61 -11.20
N MET A 359 10.79 -11.24 -11.46
CA MET A 359 11.94 -12.10 -11.33
C MET A 359 12.33 -12.30 -9.87
N GLN A 360 11.97 -11.39 -8.95
CA GLN A 360 12.34 -11.50 -7.54
C GLN A 360 11.45 -12.51 -6.81
N LEU A 361 10.13 -12.33 -6.86
CA LEU A 361 9.21 -13.21 -6.14
C LEU A 361 9.20 -14.64 -6.71
N THR A 362 9.19 -14.76 -8.04
CA THR A 362 9.19 -16.08 -8.71
C THR A 362 10.51 -16.84 -8.50
N LYS A 363 11.68 -16.18 -8.58
CA LYS A 363 12.97 -16.83 -8.28
C LYS A 363 13.06 -17.25 -6.83
N MET A 364 12.67 -16.39 -5.89
CA MET A 364 12.71 -16.72 -4.46
C MET A 364 11.79 -17.90 -4.13
N ARG A 365 10.61 -17.98 -4.77
CA ARG A 365 9.69 -19.12 -4.65
C ARG A 365 10.31 -20.41 -5.16
N LEU A 366 10.89 -20.42 -6.36
CA LEU A 366 11.54 -21.63 -6.92
C LEU A 366 12.77 -22.05 -6.12
N PHE A 367 13.59 -21.08 -5.71
CA PHE A 367 14.76 -21.31 -4.86
C PHE A 367 14.37 -21.97 -3.54
N ALA A 368 13.30 -21.50 -2.90
CA ALA A 368 12.81 -22.11 -1.67
C ALA A 368 12.22 -23.51 -1.88
N HIS A 369 11.52 -23.79 -2.99
CA HIS A 369 11.07 -25.14 -3.33
C HIS A 369 12.26 -26.10 -3.50
N LEU A 370 13.32 -25.64 -4.17
CA LEU A 370 14.55 -26.41 -4.32
C LEU A 370 15.26 -26.62 -2.97
N PHE A 371 15.48 -25.55 -2.20
CA PHE A 371 16.21 -25.59 -0.94
C PHE A 371 15.50 -26.45 0.10
N VAL A 372 14.19 -26.24 0.31
CA VAL A 372 13.40 -27.03 1.25
C VAL A 372 13.20 -28.46 0.75
N GLY A 373 13.07 -28.66 -0.57
CA GLY A 373 13.07 -30.00 -1.19
C GLY A 373 14.31 -30.80 -0.84
N ILE A 374 15.50 -30.24 -1.10
CA ILE A 374 16.78 -30.86 -0.74
C ILE A 374 16.87 -31.12 0.77
N LEU A 375 16.47 -30.16 1.59
CA LEU A 375 16.51 -30.31 3.04
C LEU A 375 15.65 -31.50 3.51
N ILE A 376 14.38 -31.58 3.09
CA ILE A 376 13.49 -32.68 3.46
C ILE A 376 14.06 -34.01 2.92
N ALA A 377 14.58 -34.01 1.70
CA ALA A 377 15.12 -35.21 1.07
C ALA A 377 16.34 -35.78 1.81
N ILE A 378 17.21 -34.90 2.30
CA ILE A 378 18.38 -35.25 3.11
C ILE A 378 17.94 -35.80 4.47
N VAL A 379 16.92 -35.21 5.10
CA VAL A 379 16.42 -35.65 6.40
C VAL A 379 15.82 -37.05 6.31
N PHE A 380 15.02 -37.32 5.28
CA PHE A 380 14.37 -38.61 5.04
C PHE A 380 15.13 -39.51 4.05
N TYR A 381 16.46 -39.41 4.04
CA TYR A 381 17.30 -40.19 3.12
C TYR A 381 17.06 -41.69 3.26
N ASP A 382 16.78 -42.36 2.14
CA ASP A 382 16.61 -43.82 2.05
C ASP A 382 15.56 -44.40 3.02
N VAL A 383 14.37 -43.78 3.03
CA VAL A 383 13.24 -44.14 3.90
C VAL A 383 12.10 -44.84 3.12
N GLY A 384 11.95 -44.57 1.82
CA GLY A 384 10.79 -44.96 1.01
C GLY A 384 10.64 -46.46 0.70
N ASN A 385 11.73 -47.23 0.78
CA ASN A 385 11.76 -48.66 0.47
C ASN A 385 12.03 -49.57 1.69
N ASP A 386 12.18 -49.04 2.90
CA ASP A 386 12.45 -49.86 4.11
C ASP A 386 11.18 -50.07 4.94
N GLY A 387 10.77 -51.34 5.10
CA GLY A 387 9.60 -51.75 5.88
C GLY A 387 9.69 -51.43 7.37
N SER A 388 10.88 -51.14 7.90
CA SER A 388 11.09 -50.72 9.30
C SER A 388 10.90 -49.20 9.52
N LYS A 389 10.96 -48.40 8.45
CA LYS A 389 10.91 -46.91 8.47
C LYS A 389 9.62 -46.34 7.87
N VAL A 390 8.61 -47.17 7.69
CA VAL A 390 7.37 -46.84 6.97
C VAL A 390 6.60 -45.66 7.58
N PHE A 391 6.57 -45.51 8.91
CA PHE A 391 5.98 -44.34 9.58
C PHE A 391 6.75 -43.05 9.30
N SER A 392 8.07 -43.14 9.20
CA SER A 392 8.93 -42.01 8.81
C SER A 392 8.70 -41.66 7.35
N ASN A 393 8.39 -42.64 6.48
CA ASN A 393 8.00 -42.36 5.10
C ASN A 393 6.63 -41.68 5.01
N ALA A 394 5.63 -42.14 5.77
CA ALA A 394 4.33 -41.48 5.86
C ALA A 394 4.47 -40.03 6.34
N SER A 395 5.36 -39.79 7.32
CA SER A 395 5.73 -38.44 7.77
C SER A 395 6.38 -37.61 6.66
N CYS A 396 7.26 -38.22 5.85
CA CYS A 396 7.86 -37.56 4.68
C CYS A 396 6.80 -37.07 3.68
N LEU A 397 5.84 -37.94 3.32
CA LEU A 397 4.73 -37.59 2.42
C LEU A 397 3.85 -36.47 2.99
N PHE A 398 3.58 -36.49 4.30
CA PHE A 398 2.85 -35.43 4.98
C PHE A 398 3.55 -34.06 4.88
N PHE A 399 4.88 -34.00 5.07
CA PHE A 399 5.64 -32.76 4.90
C PHE A 399 5.72 -32.27 3.46
N PHE A 400 5.70 -33.18 2.48
CA PHE A 400 5.60 -32.79 1.07
C PHE A 400 4.33 -31.94 0.87
N LEU A 401 3.18 -32.42 1.35
CA LEU A 401 1.90 -31.74 1.18
C LEU A 401 1.84 -30.39 1.92
N ILE A 402 2.32 -30.33 3.17
CA ILE A 402 2.30 -29.08 3.95
C ILE A 402 3.19 -28.02 3.32
N PHE A 403 4.42 -28.38 2.95
CA PHE A 403 5.35 -27.43 2.36
C PHE A 403 4.79 -26.89 1.04
N VAL A 404 4.33 -27.80 0.17
CA VAL A 404 3.72 -27.47 -1.11
C VAL A 404 2.51 -26.55 -0.90
N PHE A 405 1.65 -26.78 0.09
CA PHE A 405 0.53 -25.87 0.37
C PHE A 405 1.00 -24.46 0.73
N PHE A 406 1.82 -24.31 1.78
CA PHE A 406 2.19 -22.97 2.28
C PHE A 406 3.03 -22.17 1.28
N ALA A 407 3.91 -22.85 0.53
CA ALA A 407 4.76 -22.21 -0.46
C ALA A 407 3.97 -21.65 -1.67
N ASN A 408 2.75 -22.14 -1.91
CA ASN A 408 1.87 -21.68 -2.98
C ASN A 408 0.81 -20.68 -2.49
N ALA A 409 0.30 -20.80 -1.25
CA ALA A 409 -0.75 -19.93 -0.71
C ALA A 409 -0.26 -18.52 -0.30
N MET A 410 0.84 -18.43 0.48
CA MET A 410 1.26 -17.18 1.12
C MET A 410 1.60 -16.03 0.15
N PRO A 411 2.34 -16.24 -0.96
CA PRO A 411 2.69 -15.15 -1.88
C PRO A 411 1.47 -14.45 -2.47
N LEU A 412 0.40 -15.20 -2.75
CA LEU A 412 -0.80 -14.68 -3.41
C LEU A 412 -1.69 -13.84 -2.48
N VAL A 413 -1.62 -14.08 -1.16
CA VAL A 413 -2.29 -13.23 -0.16
C VAL A 413 -1.76 -11.79 -0.22
N MET A 414 -0.47 -11.61 -0.56
CA MET A 414 0.17 -10.30 -0.67
C MET A 414 -0.06 -9.64 -2.03
N THR A 415 0.13 -10.38 -3.14
CA THR A 415 0.19 -9.79 -4.48
C THR A 415 -1.19 -9.55 -5.11
N PHE A 416 -2.16 -10.42 -4.82
CA PHE A 416 -3.49 -10.36 -5.44
C PHE A 416 -4.31 -9.10 -5.11
N PRO A 417 -4.31 -8.53 -3.89
CA PRO A 417 -4.98 -7.26 -3.62
C PRO A 417 -4.47 -6.11 -4.52
N LEU A 418 -3.16 -6.07 -4.81
CA LEU A 418 -2.55 -5.05 -5.66
C LEU A 418 -3.01 -5.20 -7.12
N GLU A 419 -3.00 -6.41 -7.65
CA GLU A 419 -3.52 -6.72 -9.00
C GLU A 419 -5.02 -6.38 -9.13
N THR A 420 -5.80 -6.67 -8.08
CA THR A 420 -7.25 -6.41 -8.05
C THR A 420 -7.58 -4.92 -8.22
N SER A 421 -6.73 -4.01 -7.71
CA SER A 421 -6.93 -2.56 -7.90
C SER A 421 -6.82 -2.12 -9.37
N VAL A 422 -5.89 -2.72 -10.13
CA VAL A 422 -5.72 -2.47 -11.57
C VAL A 422 -6.90 -3.06 -12.35
N PHE A 423 -7.29 -4.29 -12.00
CA PHE A 423 -8.45 -4.95 -12.59
C PHE A 423 -9.73 -4.13 -12.43
N LEU A 424 -10.00 -3.62 -11.22
CA LEU A 424 -11.19 -2.83 -10.93
C LEU A 424 -11.24 -1.59 -11.83
N ARG A 425 -10.13 -0.86 -11.95
CA ARG A 425 -10.00 0.30 -12.84
C ARG A 425 -10.28 -0.05 -14.31
N GLU A 426 -9.61 -1.08 -14.85
CA GLU A 426 -9.77 -1.49 -16.25
C GLU A 426 -11.21 -1.94 -16.57
N ARG A 427 -11.85 -2.64 -15.62
CA ARG A 427 -13.26 -3.04 -15.72
C ARG A 427 -14.20 -1.84 -15.70
N MET A 428 -13.90 -0.82 -14.90
CA MET A 428 -14.71 0.41 -14.89
C MET A 428 -14.71 1.07 -16.28
N ASN A 429 -13.58 1.07 -16.98
CA ASN A 429 -13.45 1.61 -18.35
C ASN A 429 -13.80 0.61 -19.47
N ASN A 430 -14.54 -0.47 -19.17
CA ASN A 430 -14.97 -1.48 -20.14
C ASN A 430 -13.84 -2.08 -21.02
N TRP A 431 -12.65 -2.31 -20.47
CA TRP A 431 -11.56 -2.94 -21.23
C TRP A 431 -11.89 -4.39 -21.60
N TYR A 432 -12.48 -5.14 -20.66
CA TYR A 432 -12.79 -6.57 -20.81
C TYR A 432 -13.79 -7.05 -19.76
N SER A 433 -14.36 -8.25 -19.98
CA SER A 433 -15.29 -8.87 -19.04
C SER A 433 -14.58 -9.51 -17.84
N LEU A 434 -15.27 -9.56 -16.68
CA LEU A 434 -14.78 -10.28 -15.49
C LEU A 434 -14.40 -11.73 -15.81
N ARG A 435 -15.18 -12.40 -16.68
CA ARG A 435 -14.95 -13.78 -17.10
C ARG A 435 -13.62 -13.93 -17.84
N ALA A 436 -13.33 -13.06 -18.81
CA ALA A 436 -12.10 -13.10 -19.57
C ALA A 436 -10.87 -12.93 -18.67
N TYR A 437 -10.90 -11.96 -17.75
CA TYR A 437 -9.83 -11.77 -16.76
C TYR A 437 -9.65 -12.96 -15.85
N TYR A 438 -10.73 -13.43 -15.24
CA TYR A 438 -10.69 -14.54 -14.30
C TYR A 438 -10.04 -15.79 -14.92
N PHE A 439 -10.54 -16.25 -16.06
CA PHE A 439 -9.96 -17.42 -16.73
C PHE A 439 -8.53 -17.16 -17.21
N SER A 440 -8.22 -15.96 -17.70
CA SER A 440 -6.86 -15.64 -18.14
C SER A 440 -5.84 -15.73 -17.01
N LYS A 441 -6.21 -15.30 -15.79
CA LYS A 441 -5.38 -15.38 -14.60
C LYS A 441 -5.13 -16.83 -14.21
N LEU A 442 -6.17 -17.66 -14.23
CA LEU A 442 -6.05 -19.10 -13.93
C LEU A 442 -5.07 -19.79 -14.89
N VAL A 443 -5.19 -19.53 -16.18
CA VAL A 443 -4.32 -20.14 -17.20
C VAL A 443 -2.90 -19.60 -17.14
N ALA A 444 -2.71 -18.31 -16.89
CA ALA A 444 -1.39 -17.70 -16.79
C ALA A 444 -0.59 -18.20 -15.58
N ASP A 445 -1.26 -18.51 -14.46
CA ASP A 445 -0.58 -18.99 -13.26
C ASP A 445 -0.34 -20.52 -13.28
N PHE A 446 -1.05 -21.28 -14.13
CA PHE A 446 -0.99 -22.75 -14.20
C PHE A 446 0.43 -23.33 -14.45
N PRO A 447 1.30 -22.74 -15.29
CA PRO A 447 2.67 -23.23 -15.43
C PRO A 447 3.49 -23.10 -14.14
N PHE A 448 3.31 -22.02 -13.40
CA PHE A 448 4.01 -21.77 -12.13
C PHE A 448 3.47 -22.63 -11.00
N LEU A 449 2.17 -22.94 -11.05
CA LEU A 449 1.51 -23.90 -10.19
C LEU A 449 2.16 -25.30 -10.29
N ILE A 450 2.50 -25.75 -11.51
CA ILE A 450 3.13 -27.06 -11.75
C ILE A 450 4.63 -27.03 -11.46
N LEU A 451 5.33 -25.96 -11.84
CA LEU A 451 6.79 -25.89 -11.79
C LEU A 451 7.35 -26.06 -10.36
N GLY A 452 6.74 -25.39 -9.37
CA GLY A 452 7.20 -25.44 -7.98
C GLY A 452 7.19 -26.87 -7.39
N PRO A 453 6.03 -27.56 -7.37
CA PRO A 453 5.93 -28.94 -6.92
C PRO A 453 6.79 -29.92 -7.73
N THR A 454 6.96 -29.69 -9.03
CA THR A 454 7.79 -30.56 -9.88
C THR A 454 9.27 -30.48 -9.49
N VAL A 455 9.82 -29.28 -9.31
CA VAL A 455 11.22 -29.09 -8.86
C VAL A 455 11.42 -29.68 -7.46
N PHE A 456 10.46 -29.42 -6.57
CA PHE A 456 10.46 -29.98 -5.22
C PHE A 456 10.48 -31.52 -5.26
N LEU A 457 9.55 -32.15 -5.98
CA LEU A 457 9.42 -33.60 -6.02
C LEU A 457 10.58 -34.27 -6.76
N ALA A 458 11.12 -33.67 -7.83
CA ALA A 458 12.26 -34.22 -8.56
C ALA A 458 13.48 -34.44 -7.64
N THR A 459 13.72 -33.53 -6.70
CA THR A 459 14.79 -33.69 -5.70
C THR A 459 14.36 -34.62 -4.56
N ALA A 460 13.17 -34.41 -3.99
CA ALA A 460 12.73 -35.13 -2.81
C ALA A 460 12.44 -36.62 -3.06
N TYR A 461 11.86 -36.98 -4.20
CA TYR A 461 11.46 -38.35 -4.53
C TYR A 461 12.68 -39.28 -4.69
N TYR A 462 13.72 -38.80 -5.37
CA TYR A 462 14.93 -39.58 -5.63
C TYR A 462 15.73 -39.87 -4.36
N LEU A 463 16.07 -38.83 -3.57
CA LEU A 463 16.90 -39.01 -2.39
C LEU A 463 16.20 -39.75 -1.24
N THR A 464 14.87 -39.70 -1.18
CA THR A 464 14.11 -40.46 -0.16
C THR A 464 13.89 -41.92 -0.54
N ALA A 465 14.40 -42.37 -1.70
CA ALA A 465 14.28 -43.72 -2.22
C ALA A 465 12.81 -44.20 -2.34
N GLN A 466 11.93 -43.33 -2.84
CA GLN A 466 10.57 -43.74 -3.23
C GLN A 466 10.62 -44.74 -4.41
N PRO A 467 9.58 -45.56 -4.63
CA PRO A 467 9.58 -46.55 -5.71
C PRO A 467 9.71 -45.92 -7.10
N MET A 468 10.70 -46.31 -7.88
CA MET A 468 10.98 -45.74 -9.21
C MET A 468 10.06 -46.31 -10.31
N GLU A 469 8.75 -46.36 -10.03
CA GLU A 469 7.71 -46.78 -10.97
C GLU A 469 7.01 -45.55 -11.55
N CYS A 470 6.86 -45.49 -12.87
CA CYS A 470 6.29 -44.33 -13.55
C CYS A 470 4.88 -44.00 -13.03
N ASP A 471 4.05 -45.02 -12.85
CA ASP A 471 2.66 -44.86 -12.39
C ASP A 471 2.60 -44.23 -11.00
N ARG A 472 3.44 -44.68 -10.05
CA ARG A 472 3.49 -44.16 -8.68
C ARG A 472 4.03 -42.74 -8.61
N ILE A 473 5.03 -42.42 -9.44
CA ILE A 473 5.58 -41.06 -9.58
C ILE A 473 4.47 -40.11 -10.08
N LEU A 474 3.76 -40.50 -11.15
CA LEU A 474 2.69 -39.69 -11.73
C LEU A 474 1.54 -39.46 -10.76
N MET A 475 1.15 -40.50 -10.01
CA MET A 475 0.11 -40.38 -8.99
C MET A 475 0.48 -39.39 -7.89
N LEU A 476 1.66 -39.53 -7.26
CA LEU A 476 2.10 -38.60 -6.22
C LEU A 476 2.28 -37.17 -6.76
N TRP A 477 2.86 -37.04 -7.95
CA TRP A 477 3.01 -35.75 -8.62
C TRP A 477 1.66 -35.06 -8.87
N SER A 478 0.64 -35.82 -9.30
CA SER A 478 -0.71 -35.29 -9.51
C SER A 478 -1.34 -34.77 -8.22
N ILE A 479 -1.19 -35.49 -7.11
CA ILE A 479 -1.70 -35.07 -5.79
C ILE A 479 -1.00 -33.78 -5.34
N CYS A 480 0.32 -33.68 -5.46
CA CYS A 480 1.04 -32.45 -5.12
C CYS A 480 0.57 -31.24 -5.96
N ILE A 481 0.27 -31.44 -7.25
CA ILE A 481 -0.29 -30.37 -8.10
C ILE A 481 -1.69 -29.96 -7.63
N PHE A 482 -2.57 -30.90 -7.33
CA PHE A 482 -3.91 -30.59 -6.83
C PHE A 482 -3.86 -29.86 -5.48
N THR A 483 -2.97 -30.28 -4.57
CA THR A 483 -2.75 -29.58 -3.29
C THR A 483 -2.24 -28.15 -3.51
N SER A 484 -1.30 -27.94 -4.44
CA SER A 484 -0.86 -26.58 -4.83
C SER A 484 -2.00 -25.75 -5.39
N TRP A 485 -2.91 -26.34 -6.15
CA TRP A 485 -4.01 -25.62 -6.79
C TRP A 485 -4.99 -25.10 -5.74
N ILE A 486 -5.38 -25.96 -4.79
CA ILE A 486 -6.20 -25.57 -3.64
C ILE A 486 -5.49 -24.45 -2.84
N ALA A 487 -4.19 -24.60 -2.59
CA ALA A 487 -3.42 -23.59 -1.86
C ALA A 487 -3.43 -22.23 -2.56
N GLN A 488 -3.20 -22.21 -3.86
CA GLN A 488 -3.23 -21.00 -4.68
C GLN A 488 -4.61 -20.32 -4.66
N MET A 489 -5.70 -21.09 -4.79
CA MET A 489 -7.06 -20.54 -4.71
C MET A 489 -7.39 -19.99 -3.32
N SER A 490 -6.95 -20.66 -2.25
CA SER A 490 -7.14 -20.18 -0.88
C SER A 490 -6.43 -18.85 -0.62
N GLY A 491 -5.22 -18.68 -1.18
CA GLY A 491 -4.45 -17.43 -1.08
C GLY A 491 -5.09 -16.28 -1.84
N MET A 492 -5.57 -16.51 -3.07
CA MET A 492 -6.29 -15.50 -3.85
C MET A 492 -7.61 -15.09 -3.20
N LEU A 493 -8.37 -16.05 -2.66
CA LEU A 493 -9.62 -15.76 -1.96
C LEU A 493 -9.39 -14.91 -0.71
N ALA A 494 -8.36 -15.22 0.07
CA ALA A 494 -8.00 -14.40 1.23
C ALA A 494 -7.53 -12.99 0.80
N GLY A 495 -6.77 -12.88 -0.29
CA GLY A 495 -6.27 -11.62 -0.84
C GLY A 495 -7.36 -10.70 -1.43
N SER A 496 -8.47 -11.24 -1.94
CA SER A 496 -9.60 -10.40 -2.37
C SER A 496 -10.56 -10.04 -1.24
N ALA A 497 -10.80 -10.97 -0.32
CA ALA A 497 -11.86 -10.84 0.68
C ALA A 497 -11.42 -10.10 1.95
N LEU A 498 -10.14 -10.18 2.32
CA LEU A 498 -9.64 -9.69 3.60
C LEU A 498 -8.53 -8.65 3.40
N PRO A 499 -8.39 -7.69 4.34
CA PRO A 499 -7.17 -6.89 4.42
C PRO A 499 -5.93 -7.78 4.59
N ILE A 500 -4.80 -7.32 4.04
CA ILE A 500 -3.53 -8.06 3.98
C ILE A 500 -3.11 -8.63 5.35
N GLU A 501 -3.20 -7.81 6.41
CA GLU A 501 -2.85 -8.19 7.79
C GLU A 501 -3.68 -9.38 8.30
N LEU A 502 -4.97 -9.42 7.96
CA LEU A 502 -5.88 -10.47 8.40
C LEU A 502 -5.75 -11.72 7.53
N GLY A 503 -5.53 -11.56 6.23
CA GLY A 503 -5.35 -12.68 5.29
C GLY A 503 -4.19 -13.61 5.67
N VAL A 504 -3.05 -13.05 6.07
CA VAL A 504 -1.85 -13.85 6.46
C VAL A 504 -2.05 -14.64 7.74
N PHE A 505 -2.90 -14.14 8.64
CA PHE A 505 -3.26 -14.89 9.84
C PHE A 505 -4.32 -15.97 9.53
N CYS A 506 -5.33 -15.64 8.73
CA CYS A 506 -6.46 -16.53 8.48
C CYS A 506 -6.10 -17.77 7.65
N VAL A 507 -5.16 -17.69 6.70
CA VAL A 507 -4.82 -18.82 5.83
C VAL A 507 -4.11 -19.97 6.59
N PRO A 508 -3.05 -19.77 7.39
CA PRO A 508 -2.47 -20.84 8.20
C PRO A 508 -3.45 -21.37 9.24
N CYS A 509 -4.26 -20.47 9.82
CA CYS A 509 -5.32 -20.85 10.73
C CYS A 509 -6.36 -21.78 10.07
N SER A 510 -6.82 -21.51 8.85
CA SER A 510 -7.80 -22.37 8.18
C SER A 510 -7.26 -23.75 7.79
N VAL A 511 -5.95 -23.87 7.57
CA VAL A 511 -5.27 -25.11 7.18
C VAL A 511 -5.15 -26.11 8.32
N ILE A 512 -4.87 -25.64 9.55
CA ILE A 512 -4.56 -26.53 10.67
C ILE A 512 -5.70 -27.52 10.97
N PRO A 513 -6.98 -27.13 11.07
CA PRO A 513 -8.09 -28.08 11.19
C PRO A 513 -8.12 -29.10 10.06
N MET A 514 -7.87 -28.66 8.83
CA MET A 514 -7.87 -29.55 7.66
C MET A 514 -6.76 -30.59 7.76
N LEU A 515 -5.61 -30.23 8.34
CA LEU A 515 -4.52 -31.18 8.64
C LEU A 515 -4.90 -32.17 9.74
N VAL A 516 -5.64 -31.77 10.77
CA VAL A 516 -6.04 -32.69 11.86
C VAL A 516 -6.91 -33.83 11.33
N PHE A 517 -7.84 -33.50 10.43
CA PHE A 517 -8.78 -34.47 9.86
C PHE A 517 -8.21 -35.32 8.71
N CYS A 518 -6.90 -35.24 8.42
CA CYS A 518 -6.31 -35.96 7.29
C CYS A 518 -6.04 -37.46 7.52
N GLY A 519 -6.13 -37.94 8.76
CA GLY A 519 -5.88 -39.35 9.13
C GLY A 519 -4.44 -39.66 9.57
N PHE A 520 -3.49 -38.73 9.40
CA PHE A 520 -2.11 -38.90 9.85
C PHE A 520 -1.96 -38.88 11.38
N PHE A 521 -2.58 -37.89 12.05
CA PHE A 521 -2.42 -37.71 13.50
C PHE A 521 -3.36 -38.59 14.33
N VAL A 522 -4.56 -38.84 13.84
CA VAL A 522 -5.64 -39.61 14.52
C VAL A 522 -6.29 -40.53 13.50
N ARG A 523 -6.49 -41.80 13.89
CA ARG A 523 -7.21 -42.80 13.11
C ARG A 523 -8.71 -42.48 13.07
N PHE A 524 -9.36 -42.68 11.94
CA PHE A 524 -10.79 -42.35 11.78
C PHE A 524 -11.68 -43.17 12.72
N SER A 525 -11.28 -44.42 13.00
CA SER A 525 -11.91 -45.31 13.98
C SER A 525 -11.91 -44.76 15.42
N GLN A 526 -10.94 -43.91 15.77
CA GLN A 526 -10.79 -43.35 17.12
C GLN A 526 -11.51 -42.02 17.31
N MET A 527 -12.00 -41.39 16.22
CA MET A 527 -12.75 -40.14 16.29
C MET A 527 -14.20 -40.40 16.69
N PHE A 528 -14.82 -39.43 17.38
CA PHE A 528 -16.26 -39.46 17.63
C PHE A 528 -17.07 -39.53 16.34
N ASP A 529 -18.19 -40.27 16.37
CA ASP A 529 -19.04 -40.48 15.20
C ASP A 529 -19.57 -39.17 14.59
N PHE A 530 -19.87 -38.16 15.42
CA PHE A 530 -20.29 -36.83 14.94
C PHE A 530 -19.17 -36.06 14.21
N LEU A 531 -17.89 -36.34 14.49
CA LEU A 531 -16.76 -35.68 13.84
C LEU A 531 -16.33 -36.36 12.54
N LYS A 532 -16.66 -37.64 12.34
CA LYS A 532 -16.31 -38.40 11.13
C LYS A 532 -16.77 -37.71 9.83
N PRO A 533 -17.97 -37.09 9.72
CA PRO A 533 -18.38 -36.35 8.52
C PRO A 533 -17.45 -35.19 8.14
N PHE A 534 -16.80 -34.53 9.11
CA PHE A 534 -15.87 -33.43 8.83
C PHE A 534 -14.59 -33.90 8.11
N THR A 535 -14.25 -35.18 8.21
CA THR A 535 -13.12 -35.74 7.46
C THR A 535 -13.36 -35.71 5.95
N TYR A 536 -14.61 -35.86 5.49
CA TYR A 536 -14.96 -35.71 4.06
C TYR A 536 -14.91 -34.26 3.59
N PHE A 537 -15.00 -33.29 4.50
CA PHE A 537 -14.83 -31.88 4.16
C PHE A 537 -13.34 -31.49 4.10
N ALA A 538 -12.47 -32.17 4.82
CA ALA A 538 -11.05 -31.82 4.89
C ALA A 538 -10.29 -32.17 3.60
N TYR A 539 -9.97 -31.17 2.78
CA TYR A 539 -9.23 -31.40 1.52
C TYR A 539 -7.81 -32.00 1.71
N PHE A 540 -7.22 -31.81 2.90
CA PHE A 540 -5.95 -32.46 3.26
C PHE A 540 -6.10 -33.97 3.50
N ARG A 541 -7.30 -34.48 3.82
CA ARG A 541 -7.59 -35.92 3.87
C ARG A 541 -7.33 -36.55 2.51
N TYR A 542 -8.01 -36.08 1.47
CA TYR A 542 -7.85 -36.58 0.11
C TYR A 542 -6.41 -36.43 -0.40
N SER A 543 -5.71 -35.36 -0.02
CA SER A 543 -4.30 -35.18 -0.38
C SER A 543 -3.39 -36.22 0.28
N PHE A 544 -3.60 -36.51 1.58
CA PHE A 544 -2.77 -37.44 2.32
C PHE A 544 -3.10 -38.91 2.00
N GLU A 545 -4.38 -39.27 1.98
CA GLU A 545 -4.89 -40.59 1.57
C GLU A 545 -4.43 -40.91 0.14
N GLY A 546 -4.60 -39.98 -0.81
CA GLY A 546 -4.13 -40.14 -2.19
C GLY A 546 -2.61 -40.30 -2.30
N SER A 547 -1.81 -39.62 -1.46
CA SER A 547 -0.35 -39.79 -1.42
C SER A 547 0.06 -41.16 -0.88
N MET A 548 -0.65 -41.65 0.14
CA MET A 548 -0.43 -42.99 0.71
C MET A 548 -0.82 -44.08 -0.29
N GLN A 549 -1.96 -43.95 -0.98
CA GLN A 549 -2.37 -44.87 -2.04
C GLN A 549 -1.41 -44.86 -3.23
N ALA A 550 -0.85 -43.70 -3.61
CA ALA A 550 0.14 -43.61 -4.68
C ALA A 550 1.40 -44.43 -4.39
N ILE A 551 1.89 -44.39 -3.15
CA ILE A 551 3.17 -45.03 -2.77
C ILE A 551 2.99 -46.47 -2.30
N TYR A 552 1.88 -46.80 -1.65
CA TYR A 552 1.66 -48.09 -0.99
C TYR A 552 0.47 -48.88 -1.55
N GLY A 553 -0.46 -48.25 -2.26
CA GLY A 553 -1.60 -48.93 -2.90
C GLY A 553 -1.19 -49.73 -4.14
N PHE A 554 -2.19 -50.21 -4.88
CA PHE A 554 -2.01 -50.94 -6.15
C PHE A 554 -1.06 -52.14 -6.02
N ASP A 555 -1.34 -53.02 -5.05
CA ASP A 555 -0.66 -54.30 -4.82
C ASP A 555 0.89 -54.24 -4.85
N ARG A 556 1.47 -53.24 -4.16
CA ARG A 556 2.92 -53.12 -4.02
C ARG A 556 3.52 -54.37 -3.37
N GLU A 557 4.65 -54.82 -3.91
CA GLU A 557 5.42 -55.94 -3.35
C GLU A 557 5.86 -55.69 -1.90
N ASN A 558 6.15 -56.77 -1.17
CA ASN A 558 6.57 -56.69 0.22
C ASN A 558 7.86 -55.89 0.37
N LEU A 559 7.90 -55.01 1.37
CA LEU A 559 9.04 -54.14 1.62
C LEU A 559 10.21 -54.93 2.23
N PRO A 560 11.46 -54.70 1.77
CA PRO A 560 12.64 -55.22 2.43
C PRO A 560 12.79 -54.58 3.82
N CYS A 561 13.27 -55.34 4.80
CA CYS A 561 13.43 -54.86 6.18
C CYS A 561 14.84 -55.10 6.69
N SER A 562 15.35 -54.15 7.47
CA SER A 562 16.69 -54.16 8.05
C SER A 562 16.80 -54.89 9.41
N GLY A 563 15.71 -55.43 9.97
CA GLY A 563 15.69 -56.15 11.25
C GLY A 563 15.02 -57.53 11.21
N ASP A 564 15.26 -58.35 12.24
CA ASP A 564 14.87 -59.78 12.32
C ASP A 564 13.35 -60.04 12.27
N PHE A 565 12.54 -59.07 12.69
CA PHE A 565 11.07 -59.12 12.62
C PHE A 565 10.50 -57.78 12.17
N CYS A 566 9.66 -57.80 11.13
CA CYS A 566 9.13 -56.61 10.48
C CYS A 566 7.62 -56.74 10.22
N TYR A 567 6.81 -56.21 11.12
CA TYR A 567 5.34 -56.29 11.02
C TYR A 567 4.78 -55.63 9.75
N PHE A 568 5.38 -54.51 9.34
CA PHE A 568 4.96 -53.69 8.18
C PHE A 568 5.65 -54.07 6.86
N SER A 569 6.31 -55.22 6.78
CA SER A 569 6.81 -55.74 5.49
C SER A 569 5.65 -55.97 4.51
N LYS A 570 4.47 -56.38 5.01
CA LYS A 570 3.23 -56.45 4.22
C LYS A 570 2.55 -55.09 4.19
N VAL A 571 2.44 -54.49 3.01
CA VAL A 571 1.91 -53.14 2.81
C VAL A 571 0.42 -53.03 3.18
N ALA A 572 -0.38 -54.07 2.97
CA ALA A 572 -1.79 -54.08 3.38
C ALA A 572 -1.98 -53.78 4.88
N LYS A 573 -1.09 -54.27 5.75
CA LYS A 573 -1.15 -54.00 7.20
C LYS A 573 -0.85 -52.56 7.56
N LEU A 574 -0.04 -51.87 6.74
CA LEU A 574 0.22 -50.45 6.90
C LEU A 574 -1.03 -49.64 6.57
N LEU A 575 -1.64 -49.91 5.41
CA LEU A 575 -2.83 -49.22 4.95
C LEU A 575 -4.02 -49.44 5.90
N GLU A 576 -4.15 -50.67 6.43
CA GLU A 576 -5.12 -50.99 7.49
C GLU A 576 -4.89 -50.13 8.75
N ASN A 577 -3.64 -49.94 9.17
CA ASN A 577 -3.32 -49.15 10.36
C ASN A 577 -3.65 -47.65 10.21
N PHE A 578 -3.70 -47.12 8.98
CA PHE A 578 -4.12 -45.75 8.69
C PHE A 578 -5.62 -45.63 8.35
N ASP A 579 -6.41 -46.71 8.45
CA ASP A 579 -7.81 -46.79 8.02
C ASP A 579 -7.97 -46.47 6.50
N MET A 580 -7.03 -46.92 5.65
CA MET A 580 -6.93 -46.63 4.21
C MET A 580 -6.73 -47.90 3.36
N LEU A 581 -7.34 -49.03 3.75
CA LEU A 581 -7.15 -50.31 3.04
C LEU A 581 -7.76 -50.30 1.62
N GLU A 582 -8.89 -49.61 1.45
CA GLU A 582 -9.61 -49.56 0.18
C GLU A 582 -8.90 -48.67 -0.83
N ASN A 583 -8.88 -49.07 -2.11
CA ASN A 583 -8.29 -48.26 -3.17
C ASN A 583 -9.24 -47.09 -3.53
N THR A 584 -9.03 -45.96 -2.87
CA THR A 584 -9.83 -44.75 -2.97
C THR A 584 -9.18 -43.64 -3.81
N PHE A 585 -8.05 -43.90 -4.47
CA PHE A 585 -7.26 -42.86 -5.15
C PHE A 585 -8.07 -42.00 -6.14
N VAL A 586 -8.96 -42.63 -6.93
CA VAL A 586 -9.82 -41.90 -7.88
C VAL A 586 -10.83 -41.01 -7.12
N MET A 587 -11.38 -41.49 -6.01
CA MET A 587 -12.28 -40.71 -5.16
C MET A 587 -11.55 -39.53 -4.51
N ASP A 588 -10.29 -39.71 -4.11
CA ASP A 588 -9.46 -38.63 -3.58
C ASP A 588 -9.24 -37.52 -4.60
N VAL A 589 -8.87 -37.88 -5.83
CA VAL A 589 -8.71 -36.92 -6.94
C VAL A 589 -10.03 -36.20 -7.23
N CYS A 590 -11.16 -36.92 -7.26
CA CYS A 590 -12.47 -36.31 -7.42
C CYS A 590 -12.81 -35.34 -6.28
N GLY A 591 -12.51 -35.70 -5.02
CA GLY A 591 -12.71 -34.86 -3.85
C GLY A 591 -11.90 -33.55 -3.91
N LEU A 592 -10.64 -33.63 -4.34
CA LEU A 592 -9.78 -32.46 -4.55
C LEU A 592 -10.32 -31.55 -5.66
N LEU A 593 -10.79 -32.12 -6.78
CA LEU A 593 -11.37 -31.36 -7.89
C LEU A 593 -12.67 -30.63 -7.50
N ILE A 594 -13.53 -31.27 -6.69
CA ILE A 594 -14.74 -30.62 -6.16
C ILE A 594 -14.37 -29.40 -5.30
N TRP A 595 -13.34 -29.52 -4.47
CA TRP A 595 -12.86 -28.42 -3.65
C TRP A 595 -12.25 -27.28 -4.46
N ILE A 596 -11.47 -27.60 -5.50
CA ILE A 596 -10.94 -26.63 -6.45
C ILE A 596 -12.10 -25.85 -7.09
N LEU A 597 -13.16 -26.55 -7.54
CA LEU A 597 -14.35 -25.92 -8.10
C LEU A 597 -15.06 -25.00 -7.08
N ALA A 598 -15.22 -25.46 -5.83
CA ALA A 598 -15.87 -24.68 -4.78
C ALA A 598 -15.11 -23.36 -4.48
N LEU A 599 -13.78 -23.42 -4.38
CA LEU A 599 -12.94 -22.24 -4.17
C LEU A 599 -12.97 -21.28 -5.37
N HIS A 600 -13.04 -21.82 -6.59
CA HIS A 600 -13.22 -21.01 -7.80
C HIS A 600 -14.55 -20.23 -7.77
N VAL A 601 -15.65 -20.89 -7.41
CA VAL A 601 -16.95 -20.23 -7.29
C VAL A 601 -16.92 -19.14 -6.22
N ALA A 602 -16.32 -19.43 -5.05
CA ALA A 602 -16.17 -18.44 -3.98
C ALA A 602 -15.37 -17.20 -4.43
N LEU A 603 -14.22 -17.40 -5.08
CA LEU A 603 -13.38 -16.31 -5.59
C LEU A 603 -14.13 -15.47 -6.63
N TYR A 604 -14.83 -16.11 -7.57
CA TYR A 604 -15.62 -15.41 -8.58
C TYR A 604 -16.75 -14.55 -7.96
N MET A 605 -17.41 -15.05 -6.92
CA MET A 605 -18.44 -14.30 -6.18
C MET A 605 -17.86 -13.08 -5.45
N THR A 606 -16.69 -13.21 -4.82
CA THR A 606 -16.03 -12.06 -4.16
C THR A 606 -15.66 -10.95 -5.15
N LEU A 607 -15.15 -11.29 -6.33
CA LEU A 607 -14.80 -10.32 -7.38
C LEU A 607 -16.03 -9.68 -8.06
N HIS A 608 -17.21 -10.26 -7.89
CA HIS A 608 -18.45 -9.70 -8.41
C HIS A 608 -19.01 -8.57 -7.54
N SER A 609 -18.79 -8.62 -6.23
CA SER A 609 -19.31 -7.66 -5.25
C SER A 609 -18.26 -6.60 -4.88
N PRO A 610 -18.40 -5.33 -5.28
CA PRO A 610 -17.40 -4.31 -4.96
C PRO A 610 -17.36 -3.96 -3.46
N PRO A 611 -16.17 -3.71 -2.88
CA PRO A 611 -16.04 -3.32 -1.47
C PRO A 611 -16.65 -1.93 -1.22
N HIS A 612 -17.32 -1.78 -0.07
CA HIS A 612 -17.90 -0.51 0.38
C HIS A 612 -16.79 0.44 0.83
N GLY A 613 -16.63 1.57 0.12
CA GLY A 613 -15.66 2.61 0.46
C GLY A 613 -16.13 3.48 1.63
N THR A 614 -15.26 3.66 2.62
CA THR A 614 -15.41 4.58 3.76
C THR A 614 -15.21 6.04 3.31
N THR A 615 -16.16 6.92 3.63
CA THR A 615 -16.14 8.35 3.28
C THR A 615 -15.74 9.24 4.47
N MET A 616 -14.85 10.22 4.27
CA MET A 616 -14.39 11.18 5.28
C MET A 616 -15.36 12.36 5.45
N SER A 617 -15.51 12.84 6.69
CA SER A 617 -16.33 14.01 7.08
C SER A 617 -15.48 15.28 7.25
N SER A 618 -16.08 16.43 6.92
CA SER A 618 -15.52 17.80 6.98
C SER A 618 -15.97 18.54 8.24
N ASP A 619 -15.08 19.32 8.87
CA ASP A 619 -15.32 19.96 10.18
C ASP A 619 -15.21 21.51 10.14
N GLU A 620 -15.88 22.18 11.07
CA GLU A 620 -15.99 23.66 11.22
C GLU A 620 -14.96 24.28 12.18
N THR A 621 -14.62 25.57 11.96
CA THR A 621 -13.51 26.34 12.54
C THR A 621 -13.87 27.15 13.79
N VAL A 622 -12.94 27.24 14.75
CA VAL A 622 -12.91 28.22 15.86
C VAL A 622 -11.47 28.73 16.01
N GLU A 623 -11.29 30.05 16.10
CA GLU A 623 -10.00 30.72 16.29
C GLU A 623 -9.59 30.74 17.77
N VAL A 624 -8.32 30.45 18.07
CA VAL A 624 -7.77 30.49 19.43
C VAL A 624 -6.40 31.19 19.48
N VAL A 625 -6.19 32.00 20.52
CA VAL A 625 -5.00 32.84 20.75
C VAL A 625 -3.94 32.12 21.59
N ILE A 626 -2.66 32.37 21.31
CA ILE A 626 -1.51 31.52 21.67
C ILE A 626 -0.51 32.28 22.59
N PRO A 627 0.11 31.63 23.61
CA PRO A 627 1.06 32.30 24.53
C PRO A 627 2.53 32.38 24.02
N LEU A 628 3.22 33.46 24.39
CA LEU A 628 4.57 33.88 23.93
C LEU A 628 5.77 33.13 24.55
N VAL A 629 6.82 32.93 23.73
CA VAL A 629 8.16 32.46 24.15
C VAL A 629 9.10 33.67 24.34
N LYS A 630 9.96 33.65 25.36
CA LYS A 630 10.72 34.82 25.85
C LYS A 630 12.13 35.04 25.25
N SER A 631 12.60 34.28 24.26
CA SER A 631 13.99 34.41 23.75
C SER A 631 14.13 34.29 22.23
N ILE A 632 14.82 35.25 21.61
CA ILE A 632 15.08 35.36 20.16
C ILE A 632 16.26 34.46 19.75
N THR A 633 16.13 33.69 18.65
CA THR A 633 17.21 32.85 18.07
C THR A 633 17.29 32.96 16.55
N ASN A 634 18.39 33.47 16.03
CA ASN A 634 18.67 33.55 14.59
C ASN A 634 19.62 32.41 14.17
N LEU A 635 19.34 31.78 13.04
CA LEU A 635 20.17 30.72 12.45
C LEU A 635 20.89 31.23 11.21
N THR A 636 22.21 31.08 11.15
CA THR A 636 23.05 31.50 10.03
C THR A 636 23.82 30.30 9.50
N PHE A 637 23.88 30.11 8.19
CA PHE A 637 24.68 29.05 7.56
C PHE A 637 25.57 29.63 6.46
N ARG A 638 26.82 29.14 6.37
CA ARG A 638 27.87 29.67 5.48
C ARG A 638 28.52 28.55 4.68
N ASN A 639 28.61 28.77 3.36
CA ASN A 639 29.33 27.92 2.40
C ASN A 639 29.00 26.42 2.53
N LEU A 640 27.70 26.10 2.68
CA LEU A 640 27.26 24.71 2.78
C LEU A 640 27.34 24.02 1.42
N SER A 641 28.12 22.94 1.34
CA SER A 641 28.22 22.06 0.18
C SER A 641 27.98 20.61 0.56
N PHE A 642 27.25 19.87 -0.28
CA PHE A 642 26.93 18.46 -0.06
C PHE A 642 27.07 17.66 -1.36
N SER A 643 27.81 16.55 -1.30
CA SER A 643 28.11 15.68 -2.45
C SER A 643 27.81 14.21 -2.14
N VAL A 644 27.24 13.49 -3.11
CA VAL A 644 26.93 12.06 -3.02
C VAL A 644 27.75 11.29 -4.07
N PRO A 645 28.30 10.10 -3.74
CA PRO A 645 28.95 9.26 -4.75
C PRO A 645 27.97 8.86 -5.85
N HIS A 646 28.33 9.05 -7.11
CA HIS A 646 27.49 8.76 -8.27
C HIS A 646 28.19 7.76 -9.19
N ARG A 647 27.56 6.61 -9.44
CA ARG A 647 28.00 5.68 -10.49
C ARG A 647 27.16 5.94 -11.74
N PRO A 648 27.73 6.50 -12.82
CA PRO A 648 27.01 6.67 -14.07
C PRO A 648 26.64 5.30 -14.67
N ALA A 649 25.48 5.23 -15.34
CA ALA A 649 24.96 4.01 -15.97
C ALA A 649 25.80 3.55 -17.18
N ASP A 650 26.54 4.49 -17.79
CA ASP A 650 27.49 4.23 -18.86
C ASP A 650 28.89 4.68 -18.41
N SER A 651 29.81 3.74 -18.16
CA SER A 651 31.21 3.85 -18.60
C SER A 651 32.13 2.80 -17.98
N SER A 652 32.97 2.26 -18.86
CA SER A 652 34.18 1.47 -18.66
C SER A 652 35.39 2.29 -18.17
N SER A 653 35.18 3.44 -17.52
CA SER A 653 36.23 4.29 -16.96
C SER A 653 36.07 4.41 -15.45
N GLY A 654 36.96 3.78 -14.69
CA GLY A 654 36.91 3.63 -13.22
C GLY A 654 37.21 4.90 -12.41
N GLY A 655 36.56 6.03 -12.71
CA GLY A 655 36.57 7.23 -11.86
C GLY A 655 35.29 7.32 -11.01
N GLU A 656 35.43 7.39 -9.68
CA GLU A 656 34.30 7.76 -8.81
C GLU A 656 33.97 9.25 -8.95
N GLU A 657 33.05 9.61 -9.84
CA GLU A 657 32.49 10.96 -9.89
C GLU A 657 31.54 11.22 -8.71
N ARG A 658 31.65 12.41 -8.10
CA ARG A 658 30.75 12.87 -7.03
C ARG A 658 29.75 13.86 -7.58
N LYS A 659 28.45 13.57 -7.41
CA LYS A 659 27.37 14.50 -7.77
C LYS A 659 27.16 15.51 -6.63
N HIS A 660 27.43 16.79 -6.91
CA HIS A 660 27.17 17.89 -5.98
C HIS A 660 25.69 18.27 -6.01
N LEU A 661 25.01 18.12 -4.87
CA LEU A 661 23.60 18.47 -4.71
C LEU A 661 23.39 19.86 -4.10
N LEU A 662 24.33 20.33 -3.28
CA LEU A 662 24.39 21.70 -2.76
C LEU A 662 25.78 22.28 -3.06
N ARG A 663 25.84 23.54 -3.52
CA ARG A 663 27.05 24.23 -3.96
C ARG A 663 27.18 25.58 -3.24
N ASN A 664 27.99 25.62 -2.19
CA ASN A 664 28.35 26.82 -1.43
C ASN A 664 27.15 27.70 -1.03
N ILE A 665 26.09 27.08 -0.51
CA ILE A 665 24.88 27.81 -0.11
C ILE A 665 25.13 28.54 1.22
N SER A 666 24.81 29.83 1.25
CA SER A 666 24.82 30.68 2.46
C SER A 666 23.46 31.33 2.68
N GLY A 667 23.13 31.69 3.92
CA GLY A 667 21.87 32.35 4.24
C GLY A 667 21.59 32.51 5.73
N THR A 668 20.51 33.23 6.05
CA THR A 668 20.11 33.56 7.42
C THR A 668 18.59 33.37 7.62
N LEU A 669 18.20 32.71 8.71
CA LEU A 669 16.81 32.53 9.13
C LEU A 669 16.59 33.28 10.44
N LYS A 670 15.65 34.23 10.44
CA LYS A 670 15.41 35.13 11.56
C LYS A 670 14.34 34.56 12.49
N SER A 671 14.49 34.78 13.79
CA SER A 671 13.42 34.56 14.78
C SER A 671 12.28 35.54 14.56
N GLY A 672 11.04 35.12 14.82
CA GLY A 672 9.88 36.01 14.70
C GLY A 672 9.28 36.08 13.30
N ARG A 673 9.96 35.51 12.29
CA ARG A 673 9.58 35.55 10.88
C ARG A 673 9.43 34.13 10.32
N LEU A 674 8.38 33.91 9.55
CA LEU A 674 8.16 32.65 8.85
C LEU A 674 8.85 32.68 7.48
N THR A 675 9.83 31.80 7.25
CA THR A 675 10.58 31.73 5.98
C THR A 675 10.08 30.59 5.09
N ALA A 676 9.73 30.90 3.84
CA ALA A 676 9.41 29.93 2.79
C ALA A 676 10.65 29.58 1.97
N ILE A 677 10.99 28.29 1.88
CA ILE A 677 12.05 27.79 0.99
C ILE A 677 11.40 27.27 -0.30
N LEU A 678 11.65 27.97 -1.40
CA LEU A 678 11.09 27.71 -2.73
C LEU A 678 12.18 27.29 -3.72
N GLY A 679 11.79 26.56 -4.77
CA GLY A 679 12.69 26.11 -5.83
C GLY A 679 12.10 24.92 -6.60
N PRO A 680 12.56 24.63 -7.83
CA PRO A 680 12.05 23.52 -8.62
C PRO A 680 12.37 22.15 -7.99
N SER A 681 11.67 21.10 -8.43
CA SER A 681 11.98 19.71 -8.08
C SER A 681 13.43 19.39 -8.38
N GLY A 682 14.14 18.75 -7.45
CA GLY A 682 15.56 18.43 -7.61
C GLY A 682 16.55 19.57 -7.34
N ALA A 683 16.10 20.80 -7.04
CA ALA A 683 17.00 21.93 -6.73
C ALA A 683 17.80 21.80 -5.43
N GLY A 684 17.53 20.78 -4.60
CA GLY A 684 18.24 20.55 -3.33
C GLY A 684 17.50 21.01 -2.06
N LYS A 685 16.24 21.47 -2.13
CA LYS A 685 15.45 21.99 -0.98
C LYS A 685 15.41 21.08 0.24
N SER A 686 14.89 19.85 0.09
CA SER A 686 14.84 18.88 1.20
C SER A 686 16.23 18.41 1.61
N THR A 687 17.21 18.45 0.69
CA THR A 687 18.62 18.17 1.03
C THR A 687 19.19 19.25 1.94
N LEU A 688 18.91 20.53 1.64
CA LEU A 688 19.27 21.68 2.48
C LEU A 688 18.64 21.56 3.86
N LEU A 689 17.34 21.26 3.98
CA LEU A 689 16.70 21.04 5.28
C LEU A 689 17.27 19.83 6.04
N ASN A 690 17.65 18.74 5.37
CA ASN A 690 18.26 17.58 6.02
C ASN A 690 19.67 17.86 6.55
N VAL A 691 20.42 18.74 5.87
CA VAL A 691 21.72 19.23 6.33
C VAL A 691 21.54 20.20 7.49
N LEU A 692 20.62 21.17 7.36
CA LEU A 692 20.32 22.15 8.40
C LEU A 692 19.69 21.54 9.65
N SER A 693 18.93 20.46 9.55
CA SER A 693 18.40 19.74 10.72
C SER A 693 19.46 18.90 11.44
N GLY A 694 20.63 18.72 10.83
CA GLY A 694 21.70 17.88 11.35
C GLY A 694 21.42 16.38 11.21
N PHE A 695 20.45 15.94 10.40
CA PHE A 695 20.24 14.51 10.11
C PHE A 695 21.27 13.93 9.15
N ARG A 696 21.84 14.77 8.26
CA ARG A 696 22.96 14.41 7.40
C ARG A 696 24.22 15.16 7.84
N THR A 697 25.18 14.43 8.38
CA THR A 697 26.48 14.98 8.81
C THR A 697 27.66 14.46 7.97
N GLN A 698 27.48 13.33 7.26
CA GLN A 698 28.49 12.76 6.39
C GLN A 698 28.44 13.41 5.00
N GLY A 699 29.59 13.83 4.47
CA GLY A 699 29.69 14.43 3.12
C GLY A 699 29.27 15.90 3.02
N VAL A 700 29.12 16.60 4.16
CA VAL A 700 28.79 18.02 4.25
C VAL A 700 30.04 18.83 4.59
N SER A 701 30.25 19.94 3.89
CA SER A 701 31.24 20.98 4.25
C SER A 701 30.54 22.32 4.45
N GLY A 702 31.09 23.20 5.31
CA GLY A 702 30.54 24.53 5.63
C GLY A 702 30.33 24.76 7.13
N LYS A 703 29.68 25.86 7.52
CA LYS A 703 29.46 26.22 8.94
C LYS A 703 27.98 26.51 9.22
N ILE A 704 27.45 26.03 10.34
CA ILE A 704 26.11 26.36 10.87
C ILE A 704 26.30 27.07 12.21
N LEU A 705 25.70 28.25 12.37
CA LEU A 705 25.88 29.16 13.49
C LEU A 705 24.51 29.52 14.08
N ILE A 706 24.35 29.48 15.40
CA ILE A 706 23.17 30.00 16.11
C ILE A 706 23.58 31.29 16.80
N ASN A 707 22.89 32.41 16.52
CA ASN A 707 23.26 33.74 17.01
C ASN A 707 24.75 34.07 16.78
N ASN A 708 25.27 33.69 15.61
CA ASN A 708 26.70 33.82 15.23
C ASN A 708 27.70 33.00 16.06
N GLU A 709 27.25 32.05 16.89
CA GLU A 709 28.10 31.12 17.63
C GLU A 709 28.03 29.68 17.06
N LEU A 710 29.14 28.95 17.12
CA LEU A 710 29.18 27.52 16.78
C LEU A 710 28.56 26.67 17.89
N VAL A 711 27.65 25.78 17.52
CA VAL A 711 26.95 24.91 18.47
C VAL A 711 27.32 23.44 18.24
N ASP A 712 27.54 22.71 19.33
CA ASP A 712 27.77 21.26 19.32
C ASP A 712 26.56 20.50 18.73
N CYS A 713 26.81 19.39 18.04
CA CYS A 713 25.80 18.62 17.33
C CYS A 713 24.69 18.07 18.21
N HIS A 714 25.05 17.65 19.43
CA HIS A 714 24.05 17.13 20.36
C HIS A 714 23.14 18.25 20.89
N LYS A 715 23.70 19.42 21.23
CA LYS A 715 22.93 20.58 21.68
C LYS A 715 22.09 21.17 20.55
N TYR A 716 22.65 21.23 19.34
CA TYR A 716 21.95 21.71 18.15
C TYR A 716 20.69 20.89 17.87
N ARG A 717 20.80 19.55 17.87
CA ARG A 717 19.67 18.63 17.67
C ARG A 717 18.60 18.71 18.76
N GLN A 718 18.91 19.21 19.96
CA GLN A 718 17.91 19.43 21.01
C GLN A 718 17.12 20.74 20.81
N LEU A 719 17.68 21.71 20.07
CA LEU A 719 17.06 23.01 19.78
C LEU A 719 16.20 22.98 18.51
N VAL A 720 16.47 22.03 17.62
CA VAL A 720 15.87 21.90 16.30
C VAL A 720 14.77 20.83 16.30
N ALA A 721 13.60 21.19 15.78
CA ALA A 721 12.57 20.24 15.38
C ALA A 721 12.52 20.11 13.86
N TYR A 722 12.26 18.90 13.38
CA TYR A 722 12.11 18.62 11.96
C TYR A 722 10.88 17.75 11.74
N THR A 723 10.01 18.20 10.84
CA THR A 723 8.85 17.44 10.39
C THR A 723 9.05 17.00 8.95
N ALA A 724 9.10 15.68 8.71
CA ALA A 724 9.18 15.11 7.38
C ALA A 724 7.85 15.23 6.61
N GLN A 725 7.90 15.07 5.29
CA GLN A 725 6.72 15.05 4.43
C GLN A 725 5.70 13.99 4.86
N ASP A 726 6.10 12.72 4.95
CA ASP A 726 5.22 11.65 5.45
C ASP A 726 5.62 11.22 6.86
N VAL A 727 4.67 11.35 7.78
CA VAL A 727 4.92 11.10 9.20
C VAL A 727 4.17 9.84 9.62
N PRO A 728 4.87 8.72 9.83
CA PRO A 728 4.23 7.51 10.32
C PRO A 728 3.75 7.75 11.76
N LEU A 729 2.48 7.47 12.03
CA LEU A 729 1.85 7.60 13.34
C LEU A 729 1.28 6.26 13.80
N LEU A 730 1.19 6.08 15.12
CA LEU A 730 0.53 4.93 15.72
C LEU A 730 -0.99 5.07 15.57
N GLY A 731 -1.58 4.35 14.64
CA GLY A 731 -3.01 4.47 14.29
C GLY A 731 -4.00 4.17 15.42
N ASN A 732 -3.60 3.41 16.44
CA ASN A 732 -4.46 2.92 17.53
C ASN A 732 -4.47 3.81 18.79
N LEU A 733 -3.73 4.91 18.78
CA LEU A 733 -3.70 5.88 19.88
C LEU A 733 -4.52 7.12 19.51
N THR A 734 -5.07 7.80 20.53
CA THR A 734 -5.76 9.07 20.30
C THR A 734 -4.78 10.21 20.12
N VAL A 735 -5.23 11.32 19.53
CA VAL A 735 -4.44 12.56 19.39
C VAL A 735 -3.87 13.00 20.74
N ARG A 736 -4.73 13.12 21.76
CA ARG A 736 -4.33 13.59 23.11
C ARG A 736 -3.37 12.60 23.78
N GLU A 737 -3.61 11.29 23.67
CA GLU A 737 -2.69 10.29 24.22
C GLU A 737 -1.32 10.33 23.56
N THR A 738 -1.28 10.48 22.24
CA THR A 738 -0.01 10.54 21.50
C THR A 738 0.83 11.73 21.97
N LEU A 739 0.21 12.91 22.14
CA LEU A 739 0.88 14.09 22.70
C LEU A 739 1.34 13.88 24.14
N HIS A 740 0.52 13.25 24.99
CA HIS A 740 0.90 12.90 26.35
C HIS A 740 2.10 11.95 26.42
N TYR A 741 2.13 10.91 25.58
CA TYR A 741 3.27 9.99 25.54
C TYR A 741 4.55 10.70 25.11
N VAL A 742 4.47 11.62 24.14
CA VAL A 742 5.63 12.44 23.75
C VAL A 742 6.04 13.40 24.88
N ALA A 743 5.09 14.02 25.58
CA ALA A 743 5.36 14.86 26.74
C ALA A 743 6.01 14.09 27.89
N ASP A 744 5.66 12.81 28.04
CA ASP A 744 6.31 11.95 29.01
C ASP A 744 7.73 11.56 28.64
N LEU A 745 8.06 11.47 27.35
CA LEU A 745 9.38 11.10 26.84
C LEU A 745 10.34 12.29 26.67
N ARG A 746 9.85 13.45 26.24
CA ARG A 746 10.68 14.62 25.89
C ARG A 746 10.83 15.65 27.01
N LEU A 747 9.86 15.77 27.93
CA LEU A 747 9.95 16.73 29.02
C LEU A 747 10.75 16.18 30.21
N SER A 748 11.53 17.05 30.84
CA SER A 748 12.32 16.71 32.04
C SER A 748 11.46 16.14 33.17
N LYS A 749 12.07 15.28 34.00
CA LYS A 749 11.43 14.67 35.19
C LYS A 749 10.86 15.71 36.17
N ASN A 750 11.44 16.91 36.21
CA ASN A 750 11.06 17.97 37.15
C ASN A 750 9.71 18.63 36.80
N VAL A 751 9.16 18.35 35.62
CA VAL A 751 7.87 18.86 35.19
C VAL A 751 6.75 17.98 35.77
N SER A 752 5.86 18.57 36.57
CA SER A 752 4.72 17.85 37.18
C SER A 752 3.74 17.36 36.11
N TYR A 753 3.03 16.25 36.40
CA TYR A 753 2.03 15.70 35.48
C TYR A 753 0.95 16.72 35.11
N ILE A 754 0.49 17.54 36.07
CA ILE A 754 -0.49 18.61 35.83
C ILE A 754 0.06 19.62 34.81
N HIS A 755 1.33 19.99 34.91
CA HIS A 755 1.95 20.90 33.96
C HIS A 755 2.12 20.26 32.57
N LYS A 756 2.46 18.96 32.50
CA LYS A 756 2.49 18.24 31.22
C LYS A 756 1.11 18.19 30.56
N THR A 757 0.06 17.91 31.34
CA THR A 757 -1.32 17.94 30.84
C THR A 757 -1.73 19.32 30.39
N LYS A 758 -1.30 20.37 31.09
CA LYS A 758 -1.50 21.75 30.64
C LYS A 758 -0.82 21.99 29.30
N ILE A 759 0.46 21.63 29.13
CA ILE A 759 1.18 21.75 27.85
C ILE A 759 0.44 20.99 26.74
N VAL A 760 -0.01 19.77 27.00
CA VAL A 760 -0.74 18.97 25.99
C VAL A 760 -2.06 19.61 25.61
N ASN A 761 -2.85 20.09 26.57
CA ASN A 761 -4.10 20.78 26.30
C ASN A 761 -3.86 22.09 25.55
N ASP A 762 -2.85 22.86 25.96
CA ASP A 762 -2.45 24.09 25.29
C ASP A 762 -2.05 23.79 23.83
N ILE A 763 -1.35 22.69 23.55
CA ILE A 763 -1.00 22.25 22.18
C ILE A 763 -2.23 21.78 21.37
N VAL A 764 -3.12 21.01 21.99
CA VAL A 764 -4.36 20.54 21.33
C VAL A 764 -5.21 21.73 20.91
N THR A 765 -5.39 22.69 21.81
CA THR A 765 -6.17 23.90 21.55
C THR A 765 -5.44 24.83 20.58
N LEU A 766 -4.11 24.98 20.70
CA LEU A 766 -3.27 25.72 19.76
C LEU A 766 -3.44 25.25 18.32
N LEU A 767 -3.49 23.93 18.10
CA LEU A 767 -3.56 23.34 16.77
C LEU A 767 -5.00 23.08 16.30
N GLY A 768 -6.02 23.54 17.04
CA GLY A 768 -7.42 23.33 16.70
C GLY A 768 -7.81 21.84 16.64
N LEU A 769 -7.21 21.01 17.50
CA LEU A 769 -7.44 19.56 17.55
C LEU A 769 -8.44 19.16 18.65
N ASP A 770 -9.18 20.09 19.26
CA ASP A 770 -10.08 19.80 20.38
C ASP A 770 -11.16 18.77 20.01
N LYS A 771 -11.78 18.92 18.83
CA LYS A 771 -12.83 18.02 18.32
C LYS A 771 -12.34 16.60 18.12
N CYS A 772 -11.15 16.44 17.52
CA CYS A 772 -10.55 15.14 17.25
C CYS A 772 -9.56 14.68 18.34
N SER A 773 -9.48 15.38 19.47
CA SER A 773 -8.54 15.10 20.55
C SER A 773 -8.66 13.68 21.12
N HIS A 774 -9.88 13.13 21.08
CA HIS A 774 -10.21 11.76 21.48
C HIS A 774 -10.32 10.77 20.31
N SER A 775 -10.20 11.24 19.06
CA SER A 775 -10.24 10.41 17.88
C SER A 775 -8.93 9.63 17.71
N LEU A 776 -9.02 8.42 17.18
CA LEU A 776 -7.85 7.59 16.86
C LEU A 776 -7.08 8.14 15.66
N ALA A 777 -5.75 8.08 15.71
CA ALA A 777 -4.89 8.62 14.65
C ALA A 777 -5.17 8.04 13.26
N ARG A 778 -5.66 6.79 13.16
CA ARG A 778 -6.05 6.15 11.88
C ARG A 778 -7.30 6.74 11.21
N VAL A 779 -8.13 7.47 11.97
CA VAL A 779 -9.40 8.07 11.50
C VAL A 779 -9.21 9.55 11.16
N LEU A 780 -8.07 10.14 11.53
CA LEU A 780 -7.80 11.56 11.30
C LEU A 780 -7.73 11.87 9.81
N SER A 781 -8.22 13.06 9.47
CA SER A 781 -8.00 13.64 8.16
C SER A 781 -6.53 13.94 7.91
N GLY A 782 -6.13 14.09 6.64
CA GLY A 782 -4.76 14.46 6.29
C GLY A 782 -4.31 15.73 7.03
N GLY A 783 -5.18 16.74 7.11
CA GLY A 783 -4.92 18.01 7.80
C GLY A 783 -4.71 17.83 9.30
N GLU A 784 -5.62 17.12 9.96
CA GLU A 784 -5.48 16.81 11.39
C GLU A 784 -4.24 15.97 11.69
N ARG A 785 -3.90 15.03 10.80
CA ARG A 785 -2.70 14.20 10.91
C ARG A 785 -1.43 15.02 10.83
N LYS A 786 -1.38 16.01 9.91
CA LYS A 786 -0.26 16.96 9.79
C LYS A 786 -0.17 17.85 11.03
N ARG A 787 -1.29 18.42 11.49
CA ARG A 787 -1.33 19.22 12.73
C ARG A 787 -0.87 18.41 13.94
N LEU A 788 -1.34 17.18 14.12
CA LEU A 788 -0.84 16.29 15.17
C LEU A 788 0.68 16.08 15.05
N SER A 789 1.21 15.86 13.85
CA SER A 789 2.66 15.74 13.65
C SER A 789 3.42 16.99 14.13
N ILE A 790 2.93 18.19 13.80
CA ILE A 790 3.52 19.45 14.28
C ILE A 790 3.45 19.50 15.81
N GLY A 791 2.30 19.10 16.39
CA GLY A 791 2.08 19.03 17.83
C GLY A 791 3.08 18.12 18.55
N LEU A 792 3.46 16.99 17.96
CA LEU A 792 4.47 16.09 18.56
C LEU A 792 5.83 16.77 18.72
N GLU A 793 6.19 17.65 17.79
CA GLU A 793 7.44 18.40 17.86
C GLU A 793 7.36 19.62 18.81
N LEU A 794 6.19 20.25 18.92
CA LEU A 794 5.97 21.40 19.81
C LEU A 794 6.08 21.06 21.30
N VAL A 795 5.90 19.81 21.68
CA VAL A 795 5.97 19.37 23.08
C VAL A 795 7.29 19.77 23.76
N SER A 796 8.42 19.72 23.07
CA SER A 796 9.72 20.12 23.65
C SER A 796 10.01 21.62 23.58
N ASN A 797 9.06 22.42 23.07
CA ASN A 797 9.22 23.85 22.80
C ASN A 797 10.54 24.18 22.04
N PRO A 798 10.74 23.61 20.84
CA PRO A 798 11.95 23.84 20.04
C PRO A 798 12.09 25.31 19.65
N LYS A 799 13.33 25.78 19.52
CA LYS A 799 13.64 27.17 19.13
C LYS A 799 13.72 27.35 17.62
N ILE A 800 14.15 26.29 16.92
CA ILE A 800 14.26 26.23 15.46
C ILE A 800 13.35 25.11 14.97
N MET A 801 12.51 25.38 13.98
CA MET A 801 11.59 24.40 13.41
C MET A 801 11.71 24.36 11.88
N PHE A 802 11.92 23.16 11.36
CA PHE A 802 11.95 22.88 9.93
C PHE A 802 10.77 22.00 9.55
N PHE A 803 10.05 22.41 8.51
CA PHE A 803 8.92 21.67 7.96
C PHE A 803 9.19 21.34 6.49
N ASP A 804 9.22 20.06 6.15
CA ASP A 804 9.40 19.58 4.78
C ASP A 804 8.02 19.26 4.19
N GLU A 805 7.53 20.13 3.31
CA GLU A 805 6.22 20.01 2.64
C GLU A 805 5.03 19.75 3.58
N PRO A 806 4.75 20.65 4.53
CA PRO A 806 3.64 20.48 5.48
C PRO A 806 2.26 20.51 4.81
N THR A 807 2.14 21.11 3.62
CA THR A 807 0.89 21.25 2.85
C THR A 807 0.61 20.08 1.90
N SER A 808 1.53 19.13 1.75
CA SER A 808 1.36 18.00 0.81
C SER A 808 0.17 17.11 1.20
N GLY A 809 -0.72 16.86 0.24
CA GLY A 809 -1.92 16.02 0.41
C GLY A 809 -3.04 16.65 1.24
N LEU A 810 -3.01 17.98 1.42
CA LEU A 810 -4.04 18.76 2.10
C LEU A 810 -4.87 19.57 1.09
N ASP A 811 -6.10 19.91 1.46
CA ASP A 811 -6.88 20.90 0.71
C ASP A 811 -6.46 22.34 1.07
N SER A 812 -7.01 23.35 0.37
CA SER A 812 -6.66 24.76 0.61
C SER A 812 -6.81 25.16 2.05
N VAL A 813 -7.98 24.81 2.59
CA VAL A 813 -8.42 25.30 3.90
C VAL A 813 -7.54 24.69 4.98
N ALA A 814 -7.28 23.38 4.92
CA ALA A 814 -6.36 22.74 5.85
C ALA A 814 -4.91 23.24 5.68
N SER A 815 -4.47 23.49 4.44
CA SER A 815 -3.13 24.02 4.16
C SER A 815 -2.94 25.42 4.74
N TYR A 816 -3.90 26.33 4.50
CA TYR A 816 -3.88 27.68 5.04
C TYR A 816 -3.83 27.66 6.57
N GLN A 817 -4.68 26.85 7.21
CA GLN A 817 -4.67 26.69 8.66
C GLN A 817 -3.31 26.23 9.19
N VAL A 818 -2.71 25.19 8.57
CA VAL A 818 -1.40 24.68 8.99
C VAL A 818 -0.33 25.77 8.91
N ILE A 819 -0.30 26.55 7.83
CA ILE A 819 0.67 27.64 7.67
C ILE A 819 0.38 28.81 8.59
N ALA A 820 -0.89 29.17 8.82
CA ALA A 820 -1.28 30.20 9.78
C ALA A 820 -0.77 29.85 11.19
N TYR A 821 -0.95 28.60 11.62
CA TYR A 821 -0.36 28.11 12.88
C TYR A 821 1.16 28.24 12.89
N MET A 822 1.85 27.90 11.78
CA MET A 822 3.30 28.06 11.68
C MET A 822 3.75 29.52 11.75
N ARG A 823 2.98 30.44 11.16
CA ARG A 823 3.24 31.89 11.25
C ARG A 823 3.10 32.37 12.68
N ASP A 824 2.07 31.94 13.39
CA ASP A 824 1.88 32.31 14.78
C ASP A 824 2.97 31.71 15.69
N LEU A 825 3.42 30.49 15.40
CA LEU A 825 4.57 29.88 16.07
C LEU A 825 5.85 30.69 15.86
N ALA A 826 6.05 31.25 14.65
CA ALA A 826 7.18 32.10 14.33
C ALA A 826 7.11 33.42 15.10
N ARG A 827 5.96 34.12 15.08
CA ARG A 827 5.70 35.39 15.80
C ARG A 827 5.96 35.33 17.29
N GLN A 828 5.90 34.13 17.89
CA GLN A 828 6.28 33.90 19.29
C GLN A 828 7.80 33.93 19.54
N GLY A 829 8.63 34.25 18.54
CA GLY A 829 10.07 34.31 18.66
C GLY A 829 10.78 33.00 18.29
N ARG A 830 10.11 32.06 17.63
CA ARG A 830 10.78 30.87 17.06
C ARG A 830 11.35 31.19 15.68
N CYS A 831 12.41 30.49 15.31
CA CYS A 831 12.91 30.47 13.93
C CYS A 831 12.18 29.34 13.19
N VAL A 832 11.33 29.68 12.23
CA VAL A 832 10.50 28.70 11.50
C VAL A 832 10.78 28.80 10.01
N ALA A 833 11.21 27.69 9.41
CA ALA A 833 11.37 27.58 7.97
C ALA A 833 10.61 26.38 7.41
N SER A 834 9.95 26.59 6.28
CA SER A 834 9.12 25.60 5.61
C SER A 834 9.53 25.46 4.16
N VAL A 835 9.82 24.24 3.71
CA VAL A 835 9.88 23.92 2.28
C VAL A 835 8.46 23.74 1.80
N ILE A 836 8.03 24.58 0.87
CA ILE A 836 6.71 24.46 0.26
C ILE A 836 6.84 24.29 -1.23
N HIS A 837 6.19 23.23 -1.70
CA HIS A 837 6.03 22.98 -3.10
C HIS A 837 4.77 23.71 -3.59
N GLN A 838 4.96 24.86 -4.25
CA GLN A 838 3.90 25.68 -4.90
C GLN A 838 2.79 26.15 -3.95
N PRO A 839 3.05 27.19 -3.13
CA PRO A 839 2.01 27.80 -2.31
C PRO A 839 0.98 28.54 -3.18
N SER A 840 -0.30 28.50 -2.79
CA SER A 840 -1.34 29.38 -3.35
C SER A 840 -1.06 30.84 -3.01
N SER A 841 -1.76 31.77 -3.68
CA SER A 841 -1.51 33.21 -3.53
C SER A 841 -1.72 33.66 -2.06
N GLU A 842 -2.85 33.24 -1.49
CA GLU A 842 -3.21 33.48 -0.08
C GLU A 842 -2.21 32.86 0.91
N LEU A 843 -1.75 31.63 0.62
CA LEU A 843 -0.83 30.92 1.51
C LEU A 843 0.57 31.54 1.47
N LEU A 844 1.00 32.08 0.33
CA LEU A 844 2.28 32.78 0.20
C LEU A 844 2.30 34.06 1.04
N GLU A 845 1.19 34.78 1.15
CA GLU A 845 1.07 36.01 1.95
C GLU A 845 1.19 35.79 3.46
N LEU A 846 1.10 34.54 3.92
CA LEU A 846 1.40 34.18 5.30
C LEU A 846 2.92 34.16 5.59
N PHE A 847 3.77 34.10 4.56
CA PHE A 847 5.23 34.11 4.72
C PHE A 847 5.78 35.53 4.81
N ASP A 848 6.70 35.75 5.75
CA ASP A 848 7.34 37.05 5.93
C ASP A 848 8.62 37.15 5.07
N ASP A 849 9.35 36.04 4.93
CA ASP A 849 10.60 35.92 4.16
C ASP A 849 10.55 34.76 3.15
N VAL A 850 11.27 34.91 2.03
CA VAL A 850 11.40 33.88 0.99
C VAL A 850 12.87 33.59 0.71
N TYR A 851 13.20 32.30 0.58
CA TYR A 851 14.52 31.78 0.22
C TYR A 851 14.40 30.89 -1.02
N VAL A 852 14.94 31.34 -2.16
CA VAL A 852 14.80 30.66 -3.46
C VAL A 852 16.07 29.88 -3.79
N VAL A 853 15.93 28.58 -4.04
CA VAL A 853 17.03 27.67 -4.39
C VAL A 853 16.92 27.27 -5.86
N ALA A 854 18.00 27.46 -6.62
CA ALA A 854 18.13 27.04 -8.01
C ALA A 854 19.46 26.29 -8.21
N ASP A 855 19.42 25.07 -8.77
CA ASP A 855 20.60 24.20 -9.01
C ASP A 855 21.58 24.10 -7.82
N GLY A 856 21.03 23.93 -6.60
CA GLY A 856 21.82 23.84 -5.38
C GLY A 856 22.56 25.13 -4.98
N ARG A 857 22.12 26.30 -5.47
CA ARG A 857 22.62 27.65 -5.09
C ARG A 857 21.46 28.55 -4.64
N CYS A 858 21.78 29.61 -3.90
CA CYS A 858 20.82 30.64 -3.52
C CYS A 858 20.60 31.60 -4.70
N MET A 859 19.35 31.74 -5.15
CA MET A 859 18.96 32.70 -6.19
C MET A 859 18.45 34.01 -5.59
N PHE A 860 17.73 33.94 -4.46
CA PHE A 860 17.19 35.09 -3.76
C PHE A 860 16.96 34.76 -2.28
N GLN A 861 17.19 35.75 -1.42
CA GLN A 861 16.81 35.74 -0.02
C GLN A 861 16.38 37.15 0.37
N GLY A 862 15.19 37.30 0.95
CA GLY A 862 14.69 38.61 1.38
C GLY A 862 13.23 38.56 1.83
N SER A 863 12.63 39.73 2.05
CA SER A 863 11.20 39.81 2.36
C SER A 863 10.35 39.53 1.11
N LEU A 864 9.13 39.02 1.30
CA LEU A 864 8.20 38.74 0.21
C LEU A 864 7.91 39.99 -0.67
N ASP A 865 7.90 41.19 -0.08
CA ASP A 865 7.61 42.44 -0.80
C ASP A 865 8.77 42.88 -1.71
N GLU A 866 10.01 42.49 -1.37
CA GLU A 866 11.20 42.79 -2.17
C GLU A 866 11.37 41.85 -3.36
N LEU A 867 10.62 40.74 -3.39
CA LEU A 867 10.76 39.68 -4.39
C LEU A 867 10.49 40.15 -5.82
N ILE A 868 9.39 40.88 -6.05
CA ILE A 868 9.02 41.36 -7.40
C ILE A 868 9.92 42.53 -7.84
N PRO A 869 10.15 43.58 -7.03
CA PRO A 869 11.06 44.67 -7.41
C PRO A 869 12.46 44.19 -7.79
N THR A 870 13.03 43.23 -7.04
CA THR A 870 14.36 42.69 -7.34
C THR A 870 14.43 41.87 -8.63
N LEU A 871 13.32 41.22 -9.01
CA LEU A 871 13.21 40.53 -10.30
C LEU A 871 13.03 41.52 -11.46
N GLU A 872 12.26 42.58 -11.27
CA GLU A 872 12.05 43.64 -12.26
C GLU A 872 13.35 44.40 -12.56
N GLU A 873 14.19 44.65 -11.56
CA GLU A 873 15.52 45.26 -11.73
C GLU A 873 16.45 44.43 -12.64
N VAL A 874 16.26 43.11 -12.70
CA VAL A 874 17.04 42.20 -13.56
C VAL A 874 16.36 41.96 -14.91
N GLY A 875 15.15 42.50 -15.12
CA GLY A 875 14.42 42.48 -16.39
C GLY A 875 13.21 41.53 -16.44
N PHE A 876 12.79 40.94 -15.31
CA PHE A 876 11.63 40.06 -15.25
C PHE A 876 10.38 40.78 -14.71
N THR A 877 9.33 40.89 -15.53
CA THR A 877 8.04 41.48 -15.13
C THR A 877 6.98 40.42 -14.82
N CYS A 878 6.29 40.57 -13.70
CA CYS A 878 5.24 39.63 -13.29
C CYS A 878 3.91 39.94 -14.02
N PRO A 879 3.30 38.99 -14.75
CA PRO A 879 2.02 39.22 -15.42
C PRO A 879 0.84 39.47 -14.46
N PRO A 880 -0.23 40.15 -14.91
CA PRO A 880 -1.44 40.34 -14.10
C PRO A 880 -2.14 39.01 -13.78
N TYR A 881 -2.73 38.91 -12.60
CA TYR A 881 -3.42 37.70 -12.08
C TYR A 881 -2.51 36.45 -11.95
N HIS A 882 -1.20 36.66 -11.86
CA HIS A 882 -0.22 35.60 -11.65
C HIS A 882 0.26 35.58 -10.20
N ASN A 883 0.29 34.39 -9.62
CA ASN A 883 0.88 34.17 -8.31
C ASN A 883 2.40 34.44 -8.34
N ARG A 884 2.90 35.18 -7.34
CA ARG A 884 4.31 35.54 -7.19
C ARG A 884 5.22 34.30 -7.07
N ALA A 885 4.80 33.27 -6.32
CA ALA A 885 5.58 32.04 -6.16
C ALA A 885 5.71 31.25 -7.46
N ASP A 886 4.62 31.13 -8.23
CA ASP A 886 4.63 30.44 -9.52
C ASP A 886 5.57 31.12 -10.52
N PHE A 887 5.60 32.46 -10.51
CA PHE A 887 6.47 33.26 -11.37
C PHE A 887 7.96 32.99 -11.07
N VAL A 888 8.34 33.02 -9.79
CA VAL A 888 9.72 32.78 -9.34
C VAL A 888 10.16 31.34 -9.61
N LEU A 889 9.29 30.37 -9.37
CA LEU A 889 9.58 28.96 -9.66
C LEU A 889 9.75 28.70 -11.16
N LYS A 890 8.97 29.38 -12.00
CA LYS A 890 9.12 29.34 -13.46
C LYS A 890 10.51 29.84 -13.87
N ILE A 891 10.95 30.98 -13.35
CA ILE A 891 12.30 31.53 -13.62
C ILE A 891 13.39 30.57 -13.15
N ALA A 892 13.30 30.07 -11.91
CA ALA A 892 14.27 29.14 -11.33
C ALA A 892 14.37 27.78 -12.08
N SER A 893 13.34 27.42 -12.86
CA SER A 893 13.30 26.17 -13.63
C SER A 893 13.87 26.27 -15.05
N GLN A 894 13.98 27.47 -15.63
CA GLN A 894 14.42 27.64 -17.01
C GLN A 894 15.91 27.29 -17.17
N HIS A 895 16.20 26.23 -17.95
CA HIS A 895 17.57 25.75 -18.18
C HIS A 895 18.18 26.17 -19.53
N HIS A 896 17.45 26.86 -20.43
CA HIS A 896 17.92 27.03 -21.82
C HIS A 896 17.71 28.40 -22.49
N GLY A 897 17.05 29.38 -21.88
CA GLY A 897 16.77 30.67 -22.53
C GLY A 897 17.65 31.84 -22.07
N ASP A 898 17.86 31.97 -20.76
CA ASP A 898 18.29 33.24 -20.15
C ASP A 898 19.19 33.01 -18.92
N MET A 899 20.24 32.19 -19.08
CA MET A 899 21.14 31.82 -17.97
C MET A 899 21.89 33.04 -17.39
N ASP A 900 22.13 34.08 -18.19
CA ASP A 900 22.88 35.26 -17.76
C ASP A 900 22.12 36.10 -16.71
N SER A 901 20.79 36.18 -16.80
CA SER A 901 19.96 36.92 -15.83
C SER A 901 19.81 36.16 -14.51
N VAL A 902 19.65 34.83 -14.55
CA VAL A 902 19.63 33.97 -13.35
C VAL A 902 20.98 33.94 -12.64
N VAL A 903 22.10 33.89 -13.38
CA VAL A 903 23.45 33.95 -12.81
C VAL A 903 23.72 35.31 -12.16
N LYS A 904 23.24 36.42 -12.74
CA LYS A 904 23.29 37.75 -12.10
C LYS A 904 22.52 37.80 -10.78
N LEU A 905 21.35 37.17 -10.71
CA LEU A 905 20.58 37.06 -9.45
C LEU A 905 21.34 36.26 -8.39
N ILE A 906 21.92 35.12 -8.75
CA ILE A 906 22.73 34.30 -7.83
C ILE A 906 23.95 35.09 -7.34
N ALA A 907 24.68 35.76 -8.24
CA ALA A 907 25.83 36.58 -7.86
C ALA A 907 25.45 37.74 -6.93
N ARG A 908 24.31 38.40 -7.21
CA ARG A 908 23.75 39.45 -6.34
C ARG A 908 23.38 38.91 -4.97
N ALA A 909 22.71 37.77 -4.89
CA ALA A 909 22.35 37.12 -3.63
C ALA A 909 23.61 36.77 -2.82
N ASP A 910 24.64 36.20 -3.45
CA ASP A 910 25.91 35.88 -2.81
C ASP A 910 26.61 37.16 -2.27
N THR A 911 26.62 38.26 -3.04
CA THR A 911 27.20 39.54 -2.58
C THR A 911 26.42 40.17 -1.42
N ALA A 912 25.08 40.13 -1.47
CA ALA A 912 24.23 40.68 -0.42
C ALA A 912 24.36 39.89 0.89
N ILE A 913 24.42 38.56 0.79
CA ILE A 913 24.57 37.67 1.95
C ILE A 913 25.97 37.82 2.55
N ASN A 914 27.03 37.82 1.73
CA ASN A 914 28.39 37.98 2.23
C ASN A 914 28.63 39.37 2.84
N GLY A 915 28.11 40.44 2.24
CA GLY A 915 28.18 41.80 2.79
C GLY A 915 27.46 41.96 4.13
N PHE A 916 26.29 41.33 4.29
CA PHE A 916 25.58 41.29 5.58
C PHE A 916 26.35 40.48 6.65
N LEU A 917 27.07 39.44 6.24
CA LEU A 917 27.81 38.54 7.13
C LEU A 917 29.21 39.05 7.53
N GLU A 918 29.81 39.94 6.74
CA GLU A 918 31.10 40.62 7.03
C GLU A 918 30.93 41.76 8.04
N HIS A 919 29.80 42.47 8.03
CA HIS A 919 29.54 43.58 8.95
C HIS A 919 29.40 43.14 10.43
N ASP A 920 29.08 41.86 10.67
CA ASP A 920 28.97 41.21 11.99
C ASP A 920 30.25 40.46 12.41
N ALA A 921 31.26 40.37 11.53
CA ALA A 921 32.43 39.49 11.71
C ALA A 921 33.74 40.28 11.87
N THR A 922 33.81 41.20 12.83
CA THR A 922 35.10 41.66 13.37
C THR A 922 35.43 40.84 14.62
N ASN A 923 36.03 39.67 14.42
CA ASN A 923 36.95 38.93 15.31
C ASN A 923 36.80 37.41 15.13
N GLY A 924 37.82 36.77 14.56
CA GLY A 924 38.04 35.31 14.70
C GLY A 924 38.41 34.59 13.41
N GLU A 925 39.71 34.52 13.11
CA GLU A 925 40.28 33.48 12.24
C GLU A 925 40.48 32.18 13.04
N GLU A 926 40.00 31.06 12.48
CA GLU A 926 40.71 29.79 12.25
C GLU A 926 39.72 28.66 11.90
N THR A 927 40.21 27.72 11.09
CA THR A 927 39.47 26.62 10.45
C THR A 927 39.09 25.50 11.43
N VAL A 928 37.79 25.30 11.71
CA VAL A 928 37.28 24.14 12.47
C VAL A 928 35.93 23.65 11.91
N SER A 929 35.71 22.33 12.01
CA SER A 929 34.66 21.47 11.45
C SER A 929 33.21 21.88 11.71
N VAL A 930 32.31 21.40 10.83
CA VAL A 930 30.85 21.69 10.73
C VAL A 930 30.10 21.66 12.07
N LEU A 931 30.50 20.81 13.03
CA LEU A 931 30.11 20.86 14.44
C LEU A 931 31.29 20.39 15.30
N ALA A 932 31.65 21.10 16.36
CA ALA A 932 32.74 20.70 17.27
C ALA A 932 32.29 19.52 18.15
N THR A 933 32.86 18.33 17.98
CA THR A 933 32.62 17.19 18.88
C THR A 933 33.28 17.44 20.24
N SER A 934 32.51 17.88 21.23
CA SER A 934 33.00 18.02 22.61
C SER A 934 32.93 16.70 23.38
N LYS A 935 34.03 16.29 24.02
CA LYS A 935 34.15 15.11 24.90
C LYS A 935 33.47 15.26 26.27
N ARG A 936 32.34 15.98 26.39
CA ARG A 936 31.58 16.09 27.65
C ARG A 936 30.25 15.35 27.56
N THR A 937 30.14 14.27 28.33
CA THR A 937 28.98 13.38 28.46
C THR A 937 27.80 14.10 29.14
N SER A 938 27.06 14.93 28.40
CA SER A 938 25.67 15.25 28.77
C SER A 938 24.77 14.07 28.38
N ALA A 939 23.88 13.64 29.26
CA ALA A 939 22.93 12.57 28.97
C ALA A 939 22.10 12.92 27.72
N GLN A 940 22.12 12.03 26.71
CA GLN A 940 21.45 12.22 25.42
C GLN A 940 19.92 12.36 25.56
N TYR A 941 19.33 11.78 26.61
CA TYR A 941 17.89 11.73 26.83
C TYR A 941 17.49 12.43 28.15
N PRO A 942 16.33 13.13 28.18
CA PRO A 942 15.91 13.95 29.33
C PRO A 942 15.35 13.13 30.51
N ILE A 943 14.94 11.88 30.28
CA ILE A 943 14.42 10.96 31.30
C ILE A 943 15.25 9.69 31.36
N CYS A 944 15.27 9.05 32.54
CA CYS A 944 15.99 7.79 32.73
C CYS A 944 15.35 6.65 31.93
N TRP A 945 16.19 5.67 31.60
CA TRP A 945 15.81 4.49 30.83
C TRP A 945 14.59 3.76 31.41
N TRP A 946 14.51 3.58 32.73
CA TRP A 946 13.38 2.91 33.39
C TRP A 946 12.04 3.61 33.17
N ARG A 947 12.01 4.95 33.21
CA ARG A 947 10.78 5.72 32.97
C ARG A 947 10.38 5.66 31.51
N GLN A 948 11.35 5.72 30.59
CA GLN A 948 11.10 5.51 29.15
C GLN A 948 10.45 4.15 28.91
N PHE A 949 11.06 3.10 29.47
CA PHE A 949 10.56 1.73 29.37
C PHE A 949 9.11 1.61 29.88
N VAL A 950 8.77 2.14 31.06
CA VAL A 950 7.39 2.09 31.60
C VAL A 950 6.39 2.83 30.71
N VAL A 951 6.74 4.03 30.25
CA VAL A 951 5.88 4.86 29.38
C VAL A 951 5.63 4.15 28.05
N LEU A 952 6.70 3.62 27.43
CA LEU A 952 6.61 2.88 26.18
C LEU A 952 5.81 1.58 26.34
N THR A 953 5.99 0.87 27.46
CA THR A 953 5.24 -0.37 27.72
C THR A 953 3.75 -0.08 27.82
N ARG A 954 3.35 0.96 28.57
CA ARG A 954 1.95 1.39 28.67
C ARG A 954 1.39 1.80 27.31
N ARG A 955 2.17 2.54 26.51
CA ARG A 955 1.79 2.98 25.16
C ARG A 955 1.53 1.80 24.24
N THR A 956 2.49 0.89 24.14
CA THR A 956 2.41 -0.27 23.26
C THR A 956 1.28 -1.20 23.69
N MET A 957 1.14 -1.46 25.00
CA MET A 957 0.06 -2.30 25.53
C MET A 957 -1.33 -1.72 25.21
N LEU A 958 -1.52 -0.41 25.36
CA LEU A 958 -2.77 0.25 25.00
C LEU A 958 -3.06 0.14 23.50
N GLY A 959 -2.04 0.34 22.65
CA GLY A 959 -2.15 0.20 21.19
C GLY A 959 -2.52 -1.23 20.77
N THR A 960 -1.93 -2.25 21.39
CA THR A 960 -2.23 -3.66 21.14
C THR A 960 -3.64 -4.03 21.59
N ILE A 961 -4.08 -3.60 22.78
CA ILE A 961 -5.43 -3.86 23.30
C ILE A 961 -6.51 -3.19 22.42
N ARG A 962 -6.25 -1.98 21.92
CA ARG A 962 -7.19 -1.25 21.06
C ARG A 962 -7.21 -1.71 19.61
N ASN A 963 -6.25 -2.52 19.16
CA ASN A 963 -6.34 -3.20 17.86
C ASN A 963 -7.35 -4.35 17.91
N ASN A 964 -8.62 -3.96 18.04
CA ASN A 964 -9.71 -4.86 18.38
C ASN A 964 -9.95 -5.92 17.30
N THR A 965 -9.75 -5.58 16.03
CA THR A 965 -9.91 -6.51 14.91
C THR A 965 -8.89 -7.65 15.03
N LEU A 966 -7.60 -7.33 15.03
CA LEU A 966 -6.54 -8.33 15.06
C LEU A 966 -6.56 -9.15 16.36
N THR A 967 -6.73 -8.48 17.51
CA THR A 967 -6.75 -9.12 18.82
C THR A 967 -7.96 -10.06 18.99
N ARG A 968 -9.16 -9.67 18.52
CA ARG A 968 -10.34 -10.55 18.55
C ARG A 968 -10.17 -11.75 17.64
N PHE A 969 -9.72 -11.56 16.41
CA PHE A 969 -9.50 -12.67 15.49
C PHE A 969 -8.42 -13.64 15.99
N ARG A 970 -7.36 -13.12 16.63
CA ARG A 970 -6.33 -13.94 17.28
C ARG A 970 -6.91 -14.80 18.41
N LEU A 971 -7.64 -14.20 19.35
CA LEU A 971 -8.24 -14.95 20.47
C LEU A 971 -9.33 -15.92 20.02
N LEU A 972 -10.20 -15.48 19.10
CA LEU A 972 -11.24 -16.33 18.49
C LEU A 972 -10.61 -17.51 17.77
N GLY A 973 -9.50 -17.30 17.06
CA GLY A 973 -8.70 -18.38 16.46
C GLY A 973 -8.29 -19.40 17.51
N HIS A 974 -7.57 -18.99 18.55
CA HIS A 974 -7.13 -19.91 19.62
C HIS A 974 -8.29 -20.68 20.27
N LEU A 975 -9.44 -20.03 20.47
CA LEU A 975 -10.65 -20.68 21.00
C LEU A 975 -11.19 -21.75 20.03
N LEU A 976 -11.43 -21.38 18.77
CA LEU A 976 -11.98 -22.30 17.77
C LEU A 976 -11.04 -23.49 17.54
N PHE A 977 -9.73 -23.24 17.44
CA PHE A 977 -8.75 -24.32 17.27
C PHE A 977 -8.62 -25.19 18.51
N GLY A 978 -8.67 -24.60 19.70
CA GLY A 978 -8.69 -25.37 20.95
C GLY A 978 -9.87 -26.33 21.00
N LEU A 979 -11.05 -25.88 20.59
CA LEU A 979 -12.25 -26.71 20.50
C LEU A 979 -12.14 -27.80 19.43
N THR A 980 -11.62 -27.46 18.24
CA THR A 980 -11.41 -28.47 17.18
C THR A 980 -10.41 -29.54 17.61
N ILE A 981 -9.23 -29.16 18.09
CA ILE A 981 -8.20 -30.13 18.50
C ILE A 981 -8.69 -30.92 19.72
N GLY A 982 -9.23 -30.25 20.74
CA GLY A 982 -9.73 -30.90 21.93
C GLY A 982 -10.86 -31.90 21.65
N SER A 983 -11.76 -31.60 20.71
CA SER A 983 -12.85 -32.52 20.34
C SER A 983 -12.37 -33.71 19.52
N VAL A 984 -11.39 -33.54 18.62
CA VAL A 984 -10.83 -34.67 17.84
C VAL A 984 -10.07 -35.64 18.74
N PHE A 985 -9.30 -35.12 19.70
CA PHE A 985 -8.47 -35.92 20.61
C PHE A 985 -9.16 -36.18 21.96
N TYR A 986 -10.48 -36.26 21.97
CA TYR A 986 -11.24 -36.38 23.21
C TYR A 986 -10.85 -37.63 24.02
N ASP A 987 -10.56 -37.44 25.30
CA ASP A 987 -10.23 -38.49 26.27
C ASP A 987 -9.13 -39.47 25.79
N VAL A 988 -8.05 -38.89 25.27
CA VAL A 988 -6.87 -39.59 24.76
C VAL A 988 -5.72 -39.60 25.79
N GLY A 989 -5.74 -38.70 26.77
CA GLY A 989 -4.64 -38.43 27.71
C GLY A 989 -4.40 -39.47 28.81
N ASP A 990 -5.39 -40.31 29.12
CA ASP A 990 -5.33 -41.34 30.18
C ASP A 990 -5.55 -42.78 29.69
N ASP A 991 -5.73 -42.98 28.38
CA ASP A 991 -5.91 -44.30 27.77
C ASP A 991 -4.60 -44.82 27.14
N ALA A 992 -4.10 -45.93 27.67
CA ALA A 992 -2.91 -46.63 27.19
C ALA A 992 -3.05 -47.17 25.76
N ALA A 993 -4.27 -47.44 25.27
CA ALA A 993 -4.52 -47.86 23.90
C ALA A 993 -4.38 -46.70 22.89
N LYS A 994 -4.49 -45.45 23.36
CA LYS A 994 -4.48 -44.23 22.52
C LYS A 994 -3.21 -43.39 22.69
N VAL A 995 -2.15 -43.95 23.27
CA VAL A 995 -0.89 -43.24 23.56
C VAL A 995 -0.29 -42.56 22.33
N LEU A 996 -0.28 -43.23 21.17
CA LEU A 996 0.27 -42.65 19.94
C LEU A 996 -0.52 -41.40 19.50
N SER A 997 -1.84 -41.44 19.63
CA SER A 997 -2.73 -40.29 19.37
C SER A 997 -2.49 -39.17 20.39
N ASN A 998 -2.19 -39.49 21.65
CA ASN A 998 -1.84 -38.47 22.65
C ASN A 998 -0.52 -37.77 22.31
N VAL A 999 0.48 -38.54 21.89
CA VAL A 999 1.78 -38.02 21.44
C VAL A 999 1.60 -37.13 20.20
N SER A 1000 0.78 -37.55 19.24
CA SER A 1000 0.38 -36.74 18.08
C SER A 1000 -0.32 -35.43 18.48
N CYS A 1001 -1.17 -35.47 19.52
CA CYS A 1001 -1.82 -34.28 20.07
C CYS A 1001 -0.78 -33.27 20.59
N MET A 1002 0.25 -33.74 21.31
CA MET A 1002 1.29 -32.85 21.89
C MET A 1002 2.08 -32.10 20.83
N ILE A 1003 2.50 -32.77 19.74
CA ILE A 1003 3.25 -32.11 18.67
C ILE A 1003 2.39 -31.12 17.89
N LEU A 1004 1.13 -31.46 17.62
CA LEU A 1004 0.16 -30.57 16.98
C LEU A 1004 -0.12 -29.33 17.84
N PHE A 1005 -0.18 -29.52 19.16
CA PHE A 1005 -0.34 -28.44 20.14
C PHE A 1005 0.82 -27.43 20.06
N LEU A 1006 2.07 -27.90 20.04
CA LEU A 1006 3.26 -27.06 19.87
C LEU A 1006 3.29 -26.37 18.50
N MET A 1007 2.96 -27.09 17.43
CA MET A 1007 2.95 -26.56 16.07
C MET A 1007 1.96 -25.38 15.97
N PHE A 1008 0.73 -25.55 16.46
CA PHE A 1008 -0.27 -24.49 16.44
C PHE A 1008 0.19 -23.23 17.19
N ILE A 1009 0.75 -23.39 18.41
CA ILE A 1009 1.23 -22.27 19.21
C ILE A 1009 2.32 -21.48 18.47
N VAL A 1010 3.27 -22.15 17.82
CA VAL A 1010 4.35 -21.47 17.11
C VAL A 1010 3.84 -20.72 15.88
N PHE A 1011 3.08 -21.39 15.00
CA PHE A 1011 2.60 -20.75 13.77
C PHE A 1011 1.64 -19.58 14.07
N SER A 1012 0.72 -19.75 15.00
CA SER A 1012 -0.26 -18.73 15.39
C SER A 1012 0.41 -17.47 15.94
N ASN A 1013 1.40 -17.62 16.83
CA ASN A 1013 2.06 -16.48 17.46
C ASN A 1013 3.10 -15.82 16.53
N ALA A 1014 3.88 -16.58 15.77
CA ALA A 1014 4.88 -16.02 14.85
C ALA A 1014 4.22 -15.18 13.74
N MET A 1015 3.18 -15.71 13.08
CA MET A 1015 2.58 -15.07 11.89
C MET A 1015 1.90 -13.73 12.20
N THR A 1016 1.37 -13.54 13.41
CA THR A 1016 0.72 -12.27 13.79
C THR A 1016 1.70 -11.09 13.87
N VAL A 1017 2.96 -11.36 14.18
CA VAL A 1017 3.97 -10.31 14.43
C VAL A 1017 4.77 -9.96 13.18
N VAL A 1018 4.86 -10.90 12.24
CA VAL A 1018 5.61 -10.79 10.99
C VAL A 1018 5.22 -9.57 10.14
N LEU A 1019 3.93 -9.20 10.13
CA LEU A 1019 3.43 -8.04 9.39
C LEU A 1019 3.31 -6.76 10.23
N THR A 1020 2.94 -6.90 11.50
CA THR A 1020 2.66 -5.75 12.37
C THR A 1020 3.94 -5.04 12.82
N PHE A 1021 5.02 -5.81 13.06
CA PHE A 1021 6.28 -5.24 13.52
C PHE A 1021 6.99 -4.33 12.49
N PRO A 1022 7.13 -4.71 11.19
CA PRO A 1022 7.69 -3.80 10.18
C PRO A 1022 6.95 -2.45 10.08
N LEU A 1023 5.62 -2.45 10.24
CA LEU A 1023 4.80 -1.23 10.21
C LEU A 1023 5.08 -0.33 11.43
N GLU A 1024 5.16 -0.92 12.63
CA GLU A 1024 5.54 -0.18 13.86
C GLU A 1024 6.99 0.32 13.81
N MET A 1025 7.88 -0.43 13.15
CA MET A 1025 9.30 -0.08 13.01
C MET A 1025 9.50 1.27 12.32
N ALA A 1026 8.65 1.65 11.36
CA ALA A 1026 8.72 2.95 10.70
C ALA A 1026 8.53 4.12 11.69
N VAL A 1027 7.59 3.98 12.64
CA VAL A 1027 7.37 4.97 13.71
C VAL A 1027 8.57 5.01 14.66
N PHE A 1028 9.08 3.83 15.03
CA PHE A 1028 10.25 3.70 15.89
C PHE A 1028 11.49 4.38 15.30
N VAL A 1029 11.81 4.15 14.02
CA VAL A 1029 12.97 4.74 13.34
C VAL A 1029 12.89 6.27 13.37
N ARG A 1030 11.71 6.84 13.15
CA ARG A 1030 11.46 8.28 13.27
C ARG A 1030 11.71 8.78 14.69
N GLU A 1031 11.06 8.19 15.68
CA GLU A 1031 11.17 8.61 17.10
C GLU A 1031 12.60 8.48 17.64
N HIS A 1032 13.32 7.45 17.21
CA HIS A 1032 14.72 7.25 17.56
C HIS A 1032 15.62 8.33 16.93
N LYS A 1033 15.41 8.66 15.65
CA LYS A 1033 16.13 9.76 14.98
C LYS A 1033 15.87 11.12 15.66
N SER A 1034 14.66 11.36 16.16
CA SER A 1034 14.29 12.55 16.93
C SER A 1034 14.72 12.51 18.41
N ASN A 1035 15.54 11.54 18.83
CA ASN A 1035 16.05 11.36 20.19
C ASN A 1035 14.96 11.22 21.28
N TYR A 1036 13.84 10.55 20.98
CA TYR A 1036 12.79 10.33 22.00
C TYR A 1036 13.26 9.33 23.06
N TYR A 1037 13.91 8.25 22.62
CA TYR A 1037 14.39 7.17 23.48
C TYR A 1037 15.44 6.30 22.74
N PRO A 1038 16.26 5.52 23.47
CA PRO A 1038 17.20 4.56 22.89
C PRO A 1038 16.49 3.27 22.44
N VAL A 1039 17.12 2.54 21.52
CA VAL A 1039 16.62 1.27 20.96
C VAL A 1039 16.28 0.25 22.05
N SER A 1040 17.10 0.17 23.11
CA SER A 1040 16.91 -0.78 24.21
C SER A 1040 15.62 -0.55 24.98
N ALA A 1041 15.20 0.70 25.21
CA ALA A 1041 13.97 1.00 25.94
C ALA A 1041 12.73 0.54 25.15
N TYR A 1042 12.72 0.76 23.84
CA TYR A 1042 11.65 0.30 22.95
C TYR A 1042 11.60 -1.21 22.85
N TYR A 1043 12.74 -1.86 22.61
CA TYR A 1043 12.85 -3.32 22.49
C TYR A 1043 12.22 -4.03 23.68
N TRP A 1044 12.66 -3.73 24.91
CA TRP A 1044 12.11 -4.35 26.11
C TRP A 1044 10.64 -4.02 26.34
N SER A 1045 10.23 -2.78 26.02
CA SER A 1045 8.82 -2.37 26.16
C SER A 1045 7.88 -3.13 25.23
N LYS A 1046 8.32 -3.42 23.99
CA LYS A 1046 7.52 -4.14 22.99
C LYS A 1046 7.33 -5.60 23.41
N ILE A 1047 8.41 -6.24 23.85
CA ILE A 1047 8.39 -7.61 24.35
C ILE A 1047 7.40 -7.75 25.51
N ILE A 1048 7.49 -6.85 26.50
CA ILE A 1048 6.66 -6.95 27.70
C ILE A 1048 5.21 -6.55 27.44
N ALA A 1049 4.95 -5.61 26.52
CA ALA A 1049 3.60 -5.18 26.18
C ALA A 1049 2.77 -6.26 25.48
N ASP A 1050 3.38 -7.04 24.60
CA ASP A 1050 2.66 -8.06 23.85
C ASP A 1050 2.57 -9.42 24.58
N PHE A 1051 3.44 -9.66 25.56
CA PHE A 1051 3.49 -10.91 26.33
C PHE A 1051 2.16 -11.29 27.00
N PRO A 1052 1.40 -10.39 27.67
CA PRO A 1052 0.14 -10.75 28.30
C PRO A 1052 -0.92 -11.28 27.32
N LEU A 1053 -1.01 -10.69 26.12
CA LEU A 1053 -1.98 -11.12 25.11
C LEU A 1053 -1.60 -12.48 24.52
N MET A 1054 -0.30 -12.68 24.27
CA MET A 1054 0.22 -13.99 23.88
C MET A 1054 -0.08 -15.04 24.96
N LEU A 1055 0.16 -14.71 26.23
CA LEU A 1055 -0.03 -15.63 27.34
C LEU A 1055 -1.51 -16.00 27.50
N LEU A 1056 -2.41 -15.02 27.39
CA LEU A 1056 -3.86 -15.24 27.42
C LEU A 1056 -4.32 -16.17 26.28
N GLY A 1057 -3.81 -15.98 25.06
CA GLY A 1057 -4.15 -16.85 23.93
C GLY A 1057 -3.69 -18.30 24.16
N VAL A 1058 -2.46 -18.47 24.62
CA VAL A 1058 -1.88 -19.81 24.91
C VAL A 1058 -2.57 -20.48 26.09
N THR A 1059 -2.87 -19.74 27.18
CA THR A 1059 -3.56 -20.29 28.35
C THR A 1059 -4.97 -20.75 28.00
N CYS A 1060 -5.75 -19.93 27.28
CA CYS A 1060 -7.10 -20.28 26.86
C CYS A 1060 -7.09 -21.53 25.97
N PHE A 1061 -6.20 -21.58 24.97
CA PHE A 1061 -6.04 -22.73 24.10
C PHE A 1061 -5.70 -23.99 24.91
N GLN A 1062 -4.77 -23.90 25.84
CA GLN A 1062 -4.36 -25.02 26.68
C GLN A 1062 -5.44 -25.53 27.61
N LEU A 1063 -6.15 -24.64 28.31
CA LEU A 1063 -7.22 -25.04 29.21
C LEU A 1063 -8.30 -25.85 28.48
N ILE A 1064 -8.66 -25.42 27.27
CA ILE A 1064 -9.65 -26.12 26.44
C ILE A 1064 -9.13 -27.49 26.02
N VAL A 1065 -7.92 -27.56 25.45
CA VAL A 1065 -7.38 -28.82 24.93
C VAL A 1065 -7.07 -29.80 26.06
N CYS A 1066 -6.40 -29.39 27.13
CA CYS A 1066 -6.08 -30.29 28.25
C CYS A 1066 -7.33 -30.84 28.93
N TYR A 1067 -8.40 -30.03 29.05
CA TYR A 1067 -9.68 -30.48 29.60
C TYR A 1067 -10.36 -31.52 28.70
N LEU A 1068 -10.50 -31.23 27.40
CA LEU A 1068 -11.19 -32.14 26.47
C LEU A 1068 -10.41 -33.42 26.19
N THR A 1069 -9.08 -33.35 26.17
CA THR A 1069 -8.23 -34.52 25.91
C THR A 1069 -8.01 -35.41 27.12
N GLY A 1070 -8.47 -35.01 28.32
CA GLY A 1070 -8.29 -35.80 29.54
C GLY A 1070 -6.83 -35.89 30.00
N GLN A 1071 -6.03 -34.83 29.83
CA GLN A 1071 -4.65 -34.80 30.35
C GLN A 1071 -4.65 -34.89 31.89
N PRO A 1072 -3.58 -35.44 32.50
CA PRO A 1072 -3.51 -35.56 33.96
C PRO A 1072 -3.61 -34.20 34.64
N ASN A 1073 -4.61 -34.04 35.52
CA ASN A 1073 -4.94 -32.77 36.20
C ASN A 1073 -4.10 -32.52 37.48
N GLU A 1074 -2.93 -33.14 37.59
CA GLU A 1074 -2.04 -32.93 38.72
C GLU A 1074 -1.36 -31.56 38.61
N THR A 1075 -1.42 -30.74 39.67
CA THR A 1075 -0.96 -29.34 39.64
C THR A 1075 0.46 -29.19 39.12
N HIS A 1076 1.38 -30.07 39.51
CA HIS A 1076 2.77 -30.01 39.06
C HIS A 1076 2.92 -30.34 37.56
N ARG A 1077 2.15 -31.30 37.02
CA ARG A 1077 2.19 -31.66 35.59
C ARG A 1077 1.57 -30.59 34.72
N VAL A 1078 0.41 -30.07 35.13
CA VAL A 1078 -0.30 -29.00 34.41
C VAL A 1078 0.54 -27.73 34.34
N THR A 1079 1.22 -27.37 35.44
CA THR A 1079 2.11 -26.20 35.47
C THR A 1079 3.37 -26.38 34.62
N MET A 1080 3.99 -27.56 34.61
CA MET A 1080 5.11 -27.86 33.69
C MET A 1080 4.68 -27.79 32.22
N PHE A 1081 3.56 -28.42 31.88
CA PHE A 1081 3.00 -28.41 30.53
C PHE A 1081 2.70 -26.97 30.07
N TRP A 1082 2.09 -26.16 30.96
CA TRP A 1082 1.82 -24.75 30.70
C TRP A 1082 3.08 -23.92 30.52
N GLY A 1083 4.08 -24.11 31.38
CA GLY A 1083 5.35 -23.39 31.31
C GLY A 1083 6.06 -23.60 29.97
N ILE A 1084 6.11 -24.84 29.48
CA ILE A 1084 6.70 -25.17 28.17
C ILE A 1084 5.94 -24.47 27.03
N CYS A 1085 4.60 -24.50 27.07
CA CYS A 1085 3.77 -23.88 26.03
C CYS A 1085 3.87 -22.35 26.02
N ALA A 1086 3.94 -21.72 27.20
CA ALA A 1086 4.17 -20.29 27.33
C ALA A 1086 5.54 -19.88 26.77
N LEU A 1087 6.60 -20.67 27.03
CA LEU A 1087 7.93 -20.44 26.47
C LEU A 1087 7.96 -20.58 24.95
N PHE A 1088 7.24 -21.56 24.39
CA PHE A 1088 7.11 -21.71 22.94
C PHE A 1088 6.37 -20.56 22.28
N GLY A 1089 5.28 -20.08 22.90
CA GLY A 1089 4.58 -18.87 22.46
C GLY A 1089 5.52 -17.67 22.42
N TRP A 1090 6.35 -17.49 23.47
CA TRP A 1090 7.33 -16.42 23.55
C TRP A 1090 8.38 -16.53 22.45
N LEU A 1091 8.97 -17.72 22.27
CA LEU A 1091 9.98 -17.98 21.26
C LEU A 1091 9.44 -17.65 19.85
N ALA A 1092 8.23 -18.09 19.54
CA ALA A 1092 7.58 -17.84 18.26
C ALA A 1092 7.36 -16.35 18.00
N GLN A 1093 6.99 -15.61 19.03
CA GLN A 1093 6.83 -14.16 18.94
C GLN A 1093 8.16 -13.45 18.67
N MET A 1094 9.23 -13.83 19.38
CA MET A 1094 10.57 -13.26 19.14
C MET A 1094 11.06 -13.58 17.73
N TYR A 1095 10.82 -14.81 17.27
CA TYR A 1095 11.15 -15.24 15.93
C TYR A 1095 10.47 -14.39 14.86
N GLY A 1096 9.16 -14.13 15.02
CA GLY A 1096 8.40 -13.25 14.13
C GLY A 1096 8.92 -11.81 14.09
N MET A 1097 9.34 -11.25 15.22
CA MET A 1097 9.96 -9.91 15.28
C MET A 1097 11.30 -9.87 14.54
N VAL A 1098 12.16 -10.88 14.72
CA VAL A 1098 13.44 -10.98 14.02
C VAL A 1098 13.21 -11.04 12.51
N ALA A 1099 12.30 -11.91 12.06
CA ALA A 1099 11.97 -12.02 10.64
C ALA A 1099 11.43 -10.70 10.06
N GLY A 1100 10.51 -10.01 10.77
CA GLY A 1100 9.98 -8.72 10.36
C GLY A 1100 10.99 -7.57 10.38
N SER A 1101 12.13 -7.72 11.06
CA SER A 1101 13.21 -6.72 11.04
C SER A 1101 14.19 -6.90 9.88
N ILE A 1102 14.40 -8.13 9.42
CA ILE A 1102 15.40 -8.49 8.41
C ILE A 1102 14.79 -8.42 7.01
N PHE A 1103 13.56 -8.91 6.86
CA PHE A 1103 12.92 -9.08 5.56
C PHE A 1103 11.83 -8.01 5.33
N SER A 1104 11.61 -7.66 4.06
CA SER A 1104 10.51 -6.76 3.68
C SER A 1104 9.16 -7.42 3.92
N ILE A 1105 8.11 -6.60 4.04
CA ILE A 1105 6.73 -7.04 4.30
C ILE A 1105 6.27 -8.09 3.28
N ASP A 1106 6.73 -8.00 2.04
CA ASP A 1106 6.37 -8.93 0.96
C ASP A 1106 7.05 -10.32 1.08
N VAL A 1107 8.19 -10.40 1.76
CA VAL A 1107 9.02 -11.61 1.84
C VAL A 1107 8.87 -12.33 3.19
N SER A 1108 8.65 -11.60 4.28
CA SER A 1108 8.62 -12.16 5.64
C SER A 1108 7.57 -13.28 5.85
N PRO A 1109 6.31 -13.16 5.37
CA PRO A 1109 5.29 -14.22 5.53
C PRO A 1109 5.64 -15.54 4.84
N PHE A 1110 6.54 -15.50 3.86
CA PHE A 1110 7.00 -16.68 3.13
C PHE A 1110 8.17 -17.39 3.84
N VAL A 1111 9.15 -16.60 4.30
CA VAL A 1111 10.37 -17.14 4.92
C VAL A 1111 10.09 -17.79 6.27
N VAL A 1112 9.15 -17.24 7.05
CA VAL A 1112 8.88 -17.72 8.41
C VAL A 1112 8.36 -19.16 8.44
N PRO A 1113 7.29 -19.55 7.72
CA PRO A 1113 6.88 -20.96 7.63
C PRO A 1113 8.00 -21.89 7.14
N ALA A 1114 8.72 -21.49 6.08
CA ALA A 1114 9.79 -22.30 5.51
C ALA A 1114 10.93 -22.59 6.51
N SER A 1115 11.25 -21.61 7.35
CA SER A 1115 12.28 -21.73 8.38
C SER A 1115 11.86 -22.52 9.63
N ILE A 1116 10.55 -22.59 9.93
CA ILE A 1116 10.01 -23.35 11.07
C ILE A 1116 9.98 -24.86 10.76
N ILE A 1117 9.71 -25.25 9.51
CA ILE A 1117 9.64 -26.66 9.06
C ILE A 1117 10.88 -27.49 9.48
N PRO A 1118 12.14 -27.05 9.24
CA PRO A 1118 13.32 -27.77 9.72
C PRO A 1118 13.30 -28.06 11.22
N ALA A 1119 12.88 -27.08 12.03
CA ALA A 1119 12.83 -27.27 13.48
C ALA A 1119 11.79 -28.34 13.85
N VAL A 1120 10.60 -28.31 13.24
CA VAL A 1120 9.55 -29.33 13.45
C VAL A 1120 10.02 -30.72 13.04
N LEU A 1121 10.72 -30.85 11.91
CA LEU A 1121 11.25 -32.12 11.40
C LEU A 1121 12.19 -32.79 12.41
N PHE A 1122 13.10 -32.02 13.00
CA PHE A 1122 14.06 -32.52 13.98
C PHE A 1122 13.50 -32.67 15.39
N SER A 1123 12.17 -32.63 15.58
CA SER A 1123 11.50 -32.80 16.89
C SER A 1123 11.66 -34.20 17.51
N GLY A 1124 11.98 -35.22 16.70
CA GLY A 1124 12.04 -36.62 17.13
C GLY A 1124 10.73 -37.39 17.02
N PHE A 1125 9.61 -36.71 16.71
CA PHE A 1125 8.31 -37.34 16.43
C PHE A 1125 8.23 -37.88 15.00
N PHE A 1126 8.58 -37.06 14.00
CA PHE A 1126 8.41 -37.40 12.58
C PHE A 1126 9.53 -38.28 12.00
N ILE A 1127 10.73 -38.18 12.57
CA ILE A 1127 11.86 -39.06 12.26
C ILE A 1127 12.56 -39.45 13.55
N ARG A 1128 12.84 -40.74 13.72
CA ARG A 1128 13.49 -41.23 14.95
C ARG A 1128 14.97 -40.90 14.91
N TYR A 1129 15.56 -40.55 16.06
CA TYR A 1129 16.98 -40.18 16.16
C TYR A 1129 17.94 -41.23 15.56
N LYS A 1130 17.63 -42.52 15.75
CA LYS A 1130 18.43 -43.63 15.21
C LYS A 1130 18.37 -43.74 13.67
N GLU A 1131 17.27 -43.29 13.05
CA GLU A 1131 17.07 -43.34 11.61
C GLU A 1131 17.76 -42.19 10.87
N LEU A 1132 18.11 -41.12 11.58
CA LEU A 1132 18.79 -39.98 11.00
C LEU A 1132 20.26 -40.31 10.69
N LEU A 1133 20.72 -39.86 9.53
CA LEU A 1133 22.12 -39.97 9.11
C LEU A 1133 23.05 -39.35 10.17
N ALA A 1134 24.17 -40.01 10.46
CA ALA A 1134 25.07 -39.62 11.56
C ALA A 1134 25.53 -38.15 11.50
N ALA A 1135 25.75 -37.61 10.29
CA ALA A 1135 26.16 -36.23 10.07
C ALA A 1135 25.11 -35.18 10.51
N TYR A 1136 23.81 -35.52 10.49
CA TYR A 1136 22.72 -34.60 10.82
C TYR A 1136 22.19 -34.76 12.25
N ARG A 1137 22.63 -35.80 12.99
CA ARG A 1137 22.30 -35.97 14.42
C ARG A 1137 22.61 -34.74 15.28
N PRO A 1138 23.72 -34.01 15.08
CA PRO A 1138 23.98 -32.77 15.81
C PRO A 1138 22.89 -31.70 15.64
N LEU A 1139 22.23 -31.61 14.48
CA LEU A 1139 21.17 -30.62 14.23
C LEU A 1139 19.94 -30.84 15.10
N THR A 1140 19.72 -32.06 15.58
CA THR A 1140 18.61 -32.33 16.51
C THR A 1140 18.78 -31.61 17.85
N TYR A 1141 20.01 -31.29 18.27
CA TYR A 1141 20.27 -30.49 19.47
C TYR A 1141 20.00 -29.00 19.26
N LEU A 1142 19.96 -28.53 18.01
CA LEU A 1142 19.60 -27.15 17.66
C LEU A 1142 18.07 -26.96 17.60
N SER A 1143 17.31 -28.04 17.38
CA SER A 1143 15.86 -27.95 17.26
C SER A 1143 15.21 -27.66 18.61
N TYR A 1144 14.64 -26.47 18.75
CA TYR A 1144 13.84 -26.10 19.91
C TYR A 1144 12.58 -26.97 20.04
N PHE A 1145 11.99 -27.42 18.93
CA PHE A 1145 10.83 -28.32 18.91
C PHE A 1145 11.10 -29.66 19.59
N ARG A 1146 12.33 -30.18 19.49
CA ARG A 1146 12.73 -31.41 20.18
C ARG A 1146 12.59 -31.28 21.69
N TYR A 1147 13.18 -30.23 22.27
CA TYR A 1147 13.11 -30.00 23.71
C TYR A 1147 11.68 -29.72 24.20
N GLY A 1148 10.87 -29.02 23.40
CA GLY A 1148 9.45 -28.83 23.71
C GLY A 1148 8.67 -30.14 23.74
N PHE A 1149 8.84 -30.97 22.72
CA PHE A 1149 8.16 -32.25 22.61
C PHE A 1149 8.60 -33.23 23.72
N GLU A 1150 9.91 -33.36 23.97
CA GLU A 1150 10.44 -34.14 25.09
C GLU A 1150 9.93 -33.63 26.45
N GLY A 1151 9.86 -32.30 26.63
CA GLY A 1151 9.31 -31.69 27.84
C GLY A 1151 7.83 -31.98 28.06
N LEU A 1152 6.99 -31.89 27.03
CA LEU A 1152 5.56 -32.24 27.12
C LEU A 1152 5.37 -33.73 27.39
N ALA A 1153 6.14 -34.59 26.74
CA ALA A 1153 6.10 -36.04 26.97
C ALA A 1153 6.51 -36.39 28.41
N GLN A 1154 7.56 -35.76 28.95
CA GLN A 1154 7.97 -35.92 30.35
C GLN A 1154 6.92 -35.40 31.33
N ALA A 1155 6.26 -34.28 31.04
CA ALA A 1155 5.18 -33.76 31.89
C ALA A 1155 3.98 -34.73 31.95
N SER A 1156 3.59 -35.31 30.81
CA SER A 1156 2.43 -36.21 30.73
C SER A 1156 2.72 -37.65 31.21
N TYR A 1157 3.90 -38.21 30.91
CA TYR A 1157 4.23 -39.62 31.19
C TYR A 1157 5.35 -39.83 32.21
N GLY A 1158 6.16 -38.81 32.50
CA GLY A 1158 7.30 -38.90 33.41
C GLY A 1158 6.93 -38.80 34.89
N PHE A 1159 7.91 -38.45 35.74
CA PHE A 1159 7.73 -38.21 37.19
C PHE A 1159 6.95 -39.31 37.93
N ASN A 1160 7.37 -40.57 37.80
CA ASN A 1160 6.83 -41.74 38.52
C ASN A 1160 5.32 -42.04 38.31
N ARG A 1161 4.70 -41.64 37.19
CA ARG A 1161 3.36 -42.15 36.81
C ARG A 1161 3.50 -43.63 36.45
N THR A 1162 2.87 -44.55 37.17
CA THR A 1162 3.17 -45.99 37.02
C THR A 1162 2.28 -46.72 36.01
N GLU A 1163 0.98 -46.47 36.01
CA GLU A 1163 0.02 -47.15 35.12
C GLU A 1163 -0.97 -46.18 34.47
N LEU A 1164 -1.35 -46.49 33.23
CA LEU A 1164 -2.43 -45.87 32.47
C LEU A 1164 -3.62 -46.83 32.41
N ALA A 1165 -4.85 -46.30 32.41
CA ALA A 1165 -6.04 -47.10 32.16
C ALA A 1165 -5.98 -47.68 30.74
N CYS A 1166 -6.48 -48.89 30.51
CA CYS A 1166 -6.54 -49.47 29.17
C CYS A 1166 -7.86 -50.18 28.93
N SER A 1167 -8.48 -49.89 27.79
CA SER A 1167 -9.72 -50.49 27.34
C SER A 1167 -9.52 -51.88 26.72
N GLU A 1168 -8.31 -52.19 26.24
CA GLU A 1168 -7.98 -53.46 25.59
C GLU A 1168 -7.38 -54.50 26.55
N MET A 1169 -7.69 -55.78 26.31
CA MET A 1169 -7.21 -56.90 27.12
C MET A 1169 -5.67 -57.06 27.10
N PHE A 1170 -5.02 -56.68 26.00
CA PHE A 1170 -3.57 -56.68 25.86
C PHE A 1170 -3.07 -55.28 25.54
N CYS A 1171 -2.37 -54.66 26.50
CA CYS A 1171 -1.99 -53.26 26.41
C CYS A 1171 -0.50 -53.07 26.65
N TYR A 1172 0.27 -53.00 25.55
CA TYR A 1172 1.73 -52.90 25.61
C TYR A 1172 2.22 -51.62 26.33
N TYR A 1173 1.50 -50.51 26.17
CA TYR A 1173 1.85 -49.20 26.74
C TYR A 1173 1.24 -48.91 28.11
N ARG A 1174 0.72 -49.92 28.81
CA ARG A 1174 0.14 -49.75 30.16
C ARG A 1174 1.14 -49.16 31.16
N LYS A 1175 2.42 -49.52 31.04
CA LYS A 1175 3.51 -48.92 31.82
C LYS A 1175 4.10 -47.72 31.07
N THR A 1176 4.08 -46.55 31.69
CA THR A 1176 4.63 -45.30 31.11
C THR A 1176 6.11 -45.38 30.76
N ALA A 1177 6.89 -46.19 31.49
CA ALA A 1177 8.30 -46.44 31.18
C ALA A 1177 8.50 -46.99 29.74
N LYS A 1178 7.56 -47.81 29.25
CA LYS A 1178 7.57 -48.33 27.88
C LYS A 1178 7.25 -47.25 26.83
N ILE A 1179 6.47 -46.24 27.21
CA ILE A 1179 6.21 -45.07 26.36
C ILE A 1179 7.48 -44.23 26.21
N MET A 1180 8.17 -43.97 27.33
CA MET A 1180 9.44 -43.23 27.32
C MET A 1180 10.54 -43.96 26.54
N GLU A 1181 10.60 -45.30 26.64
CA GLU A 1181 11.49 -46.15 25.85
C GLU A 1181 11.17 -46.06 24.34
N MET A 1182 9.88 -46.11 23.98
CA MET A 1182 9.41 -45.98 22.59
C MET A 1182 9.80 -44.62 21.98
N LEU A 1183 9.66 -43.55 22.76
CA LEU A 1183 10.07 -42.19 22.39
C LEU A 1183 11.59 -41.97 22.43
N GLN A 1184 12.37 -42.96 22.88
CA GLN A 1184 13.83 -42.90 23.06
C GLN A 1184 14.28 -41.80 24.05
N MET A 1185 13.46 -41.54 25.07
CA MET A 1185 13.65 -40.52 26.11
C MET A 1185 14.03 -41.17 27.46
N GLU A 1186 15.10 -41.98 27.48
CA GLU A 1186 15.59 -42.64 28.70
C GLU A 1186 16.33 -41.67 29.65
N ARG A 1187 16.34 -41.98 30.95
CA ARG A 1187 16.92 -41.14 32.02
C ARG A 1187 18.43 -40.88 31.87
N ASP A 1188 19.18 -41.74 31.19
CA ASP A 1188 20.65 -41.70 31.14
C ASP A 1188 21.23 -40.95 29.94
N ARG A 1189 20.42 -40.20 29.19
CA ARG A 1189 20.87 -39.44 28.00
C ARG A 1189 21.07 -37.94 28.20
N TYR A 1190 20.80 -37.40 29.39
CA TYR A 1190 20.83 -35.97 29.67
C TYR A 1190 21.47 -35.63 31.00
#